data_AF-A0A421B2R1-F1
#
_entry.id   AF-A0A421B2R1-F1
#
_cell.length_a   1.000
_cell.length_b   1.000
_cell.length_c   1.000
_cell.angle_alpha   90.00
_cell.angle_beta   90.00
_cell.angle_gamma   90.00
#
_symmetry.space_group_name_H-M   'P 1'
#
loop_
_entity.id
_entity.type
_entity.pdbx_description
1 polymer ?
#
loop_
_entity_poly.entity_id
_entity_poly.type
_entity_poly.pdbx_seq_one_letter_code
_entity_poly.pdbx_strand_id
1 'polypeptide(L)'
;MHGFRTCFEAADPVPTWTDTPELGARSPVVALRTHLGPGPRAAPAAKAGVGFTGLRALRYEGEAGEPGAAVNRLFWSDQQVISGDVLSYVVFPEFDDRYLGTHVALDLAFTDGSRLSDLGVVDQLGYAVTARAQGESKALFPSQWNRRAVRLDPAAGKTIARVLLAVDIPHAPASFAGWVDDLAIGPVPAPPASAVERIVTTRGTHSSGAFSRGNTIPATAVPHGFNFWIPVTNAAVTNWSYEYHRGNTDSNRPALQAIGLSHMPSPWMGDRHTFHFMPTTGTQVGRQARALTFDHANEHAHPYHYLVEFDNGVRAEVAPADHAAVLQFTYPPGPAHLVLDNVGLGGKVSVNGDTITGYTDVRSGLSVGAGRMYIHAKVDVPITRADHRWRGLTRSSTMLVRFPEGTRQVTLRVATSLISPEQAARNLDERDFDAVRDDAKAQWAAITNRVEVEGATEDQLTSLYSCLYRLFLYPNSGFEITEAGPRYASPVSPPAVEDGQIYVNNGFWDTYRTCWPAYALLDPARCGELIDGFVQQYRDGGWVSRWSSPGYANLMTGTSSDVAFADAHGKGVPGFDVRDAYDAALRHATVVPPDESVGRKGLDRSIFLHYTPMTVNEGMSWALEGCVNDAGIANMAAALGDADNHAYFLDRARHYVHHFDPAVGFFQGRDKTWRWSPQQFDPRVWGYDYTETNAWTAAFGVPHDPLGLAALHGGPAALADKLDEYFATPETAAYPGSYGRAIHEMIEARDVRLGQYGHSNQPAHHIAYLYTQLGRPWRTQEIVRDVLARLYQGSEIGQGYCGDEDNGEMSAWYLFSALGLYPLRVGSPVYAIGSPLFRRAVVHLDGGDLEIVAHDNSHDNVYVQRLLVNGEPHEHAWIDHDVIAAGARLEFTMGPTPSLWGADRLPEPLGTGLPLRDLTASLPGQLFDDTARTETTVDGPVTVDVAGRVVLYTLTSASTGPDPTAWTLLGSSDGRDWRELDRRVDQVFRWRRQTRPFQVTTPEHHRHYRLVFDGPTRLAQVQLLADHEDPGTS
;
A
#
# COMPACT_ATOMS: atom_id res chain seq x y z
N MET A 1 -28.70 11.96 -32.64
CA MET A 1 -27.67 11.30 -31.82
C MET A 1 -28.26 9.98 -31.37
N HIS A 2 -27.55 8.87 -31.58
CA HIS A 2 -27.96 7.59 -31.02
C HIS A 2 -27.56 7.56 -29.55
N GLY A 3 -28.48 7.23 -28.66
CA GLY A 3 -28.22 7.09 -27.22
C GLY A 3 -29.02 8.04 -26.34
N PHE A 4 -29.24 7.61 -25.10
CA PHE A 4 -29.88 8.34 -24.01
C PHE A 4 -28.84 8.68 -22.95
N ARG A 5 -28.87 9.89 -22.41
CA ARG A 5 -28.04 10.29 -21.26
C ARG A 5 -28.78 11.32 -20.41
N THR A 6 -28.60 11.25 -19.10
CA THR A 6 -29.05 12.28 -18.15
C THR A 6 -28.17 12.29 -16.90
N CYS A 7 -27.75 13.47 -16.47
CA CYS A 7 -27.30 13.73 -15.09
C CYS A 7 -28.35 14.55 -14.32
N PHE A 8 -29.61 14.44 -14.77
CA PHE A 8 -30.79 15.08 -14.19
C PHE A 8 -30.72 16.62 -14.17
N GLU A 9 -29.86 17.22 -14.99
CA GLU A 9 -29.73 18.66 -15.13
C GLU A 9 -30.84 19.28 -15.99
N ALA A 10 -30.94 20.62 -16.01
CA ALA A 10 -32.18 21.28 -16.48
C ALA A 10 -32.32 21.17 -18.00
N ALA A 11 -31.19 20.99 -18.67
CA ALA A 11 -31.09 20.72 -20.10
C ALA A 11 -31.23 19.22 -20.44
N ASP A 12 -31.25 18.34 -19.43
CA ASP A 12 -31.27 16.89 -19.63
C ASP A 12 -32.69 16.33 -19.52
N PRO A 13 -32.93 15.11 -20.04
CA PRO A 13 -34.13 14.35 -19.73
C PRO A 13 -34.28 14.16 -18.22
N VAL A 14 -35.35 14.70 -17.64
CA VAL A 14 -35.71 14.50 -16.22
C VAL A 14 -37.03 13.73 -16.11
N PRO A 15 -37.21 12.87 -15.09
CA PRO A 15 -38.51 12.27 -14.83
C PRO A 15 -39.55 13.36 -14.59
N THR A 16 -40.71 13.28 -15.25
CA THR A 16 -41.81 14.26 -15.06
C THR A 16 -42.67 13.96 -13.82
N TRP A 17 -42.20 13.05 -12.97
CA TRP A 17 -42.88 12.57 -11.77
C TRP A 17 -41.90 12.44 -10.61
N THR A 18 -42.45 12.42 -9.39
CA THR A 18 -41.70 12.27 -8.12
C THR A 18 -41.84 10.89 -7.49
N ASP A 19 -42.77 10.07 -7.96
CA ASP A 19 -42.96 8.69 -7.54
C ASP A 19 -43.91 8.02 -8.53
N THR A 20 -43.49 6.95 -9.19
CA THR A 20 -44.34 6.26 -10.17
C THR A 20 -44.03 4.78 -10.19
N PRO A 21 -44.88 3.96 -9.53
CA PRO A 21 -44.78 2.52 -9.56
C PRO A 21 -44.81 2.00 -11.00
N GLU A 22 -44.07 0.92 -11.26
CA GLU A 22 -44.10 0.26 -12.55
C GLU A 22 -45.47 -0.40 -12.83
N LEU A 23 -45.86 -0.44 -14.11
CA LEU A 23 -47.17 -0.95 -14.53
C LEU A 23 -47.41 -2.40 -14.04
N GLY A 24 -48.57 -2.63 -13.42
CA GLY A 24 -48.95 -3.95 -12.92
C GLY A 24 -48.34 -4.34 -11.57
N ALA A 25 -47.54 -3.47 -10.94
CA ALA A 25 -47.10 -3.68 -9.56
C ALA A 25 -48.31 -3.74 -8.62
N ARG A 26 -48.44 -4.83 -7.85
CA ARG A 26 -49.40 -4.92 -6.73
C ARG A 26 -48.99 -3.91 -5.66
N SER A 27 -49.94 -3.49 -4.80
CA SER A 27 -49.63 -2.57 -3.69
C SER A 27 -48.43 -3.12 -2.91
N PRO A 28 -47.27 -2.44 -2.94
CA PRO A 28 -46.03 -3.09 -2.55
C PRO A 28 -45.89 -3.09 -1.03
N VAL A 29 -45.44 -4.20 -0.45
CA VAL A 29 -45.03 -4.29 0.97
C VAL A 29 -43.80 -3.42 1.28
N VAL A 30 -43.12 -2.97 0.22
CA VAL A 30 -42.03 -1.99 0.23
C VAL A 30 -42.50 -0.71 -0.45
N ALA A 31 -42.58 0.38 0.31
CA ALA A 31 -42.90 1.69 -0.22
C ALA A 31 -41.62 2.34 -0.78
N LEU A 32 -41.45 2.37 -2.10
CA LEU A 32 -40.34 3.03 -2.80
C LEU A 32 -40.79 4.38 -3.34
N ARG A 33 -39.97 5.43 -3.15
CA ARG A 33 -40.14 6.76 -3.74
C ARG A 33 -38.89 7.16 -4.51
N THR A 34 -39.07 7.89 -5.61
CA THR A 34 -37.95 8.33 -6.48
C THR A 34 -38.10 9.78 -6.94
N HIS A 35 -37.31 10.70 -6.40
CA HIS A 35 -37.44 12.13 -6.70
C HIS A 35 -36.08 12.80 -6.88
N LEU A 36 -36.05 13.92 -7.61
CA LEU A 36 -34.82 14.69 -7.78
C LEU A 36 -34.48 15.46 -6.50
N GLY A 37 -33.20 15.48 -6.17
CA GLY A 37 -32.67 16.28 -5.07
C GLY A 37 -31.24 16.73 -5.34
N PRO A 38 -30.63 17.45 -4.39
CA PRO A 38 -29.29 17.98 -4.57
C PRO A 38 -28.20 16.91 -4.51
N GLY A 39 -28.46 15.68 -4.07
CA GLY A 39 -27.45 14.63 -3.89
C GLY A 39 -27.10 14.36 -2.41
N PRO A 40 -26.17 13.43 -2.13
CA PRO A 40 -25.88 12.94 -0.79
C PRO A 40 -25.27 14.01 0.11
N ARG A 41 -25.80 14.15 1.33
CA ARG A 41 -25.31 15.12 2.34
C ARG A 41 -24.08 14.64 3.11
N ALA A 42 -23.90 13.33 3.23
CA ALA A 42 -22.75 12.71 3.87
C ALA A 42 -21.99 11.89 2.83
N ALA A 43 -20.95 12.49 2.26
CA ALA A 43 -20.15 11.88 1.21
C ALA A 43 -18.65 12.08 1.56
N PRO A 44 -18.02 11.16 2.31
CA PRO A 44 -16.71 11.39 2.91
C PRO A 44 -15.58 11.60 1.88
N ALA A 45 -15.67 11.02 0.68
CA ALA A 45 -14.68 11.17 -0.39
C ALA A 45 -15.14 12.06 -1.56
N ALA A 46 -16.38 12.56 -1.55
CA ALA A 46 -17.00 13.28 -2.65
C ALA A 46 -17.54 14.65 -2.19
N LYS A 47 -17.83 15.57 -3.12
CA LYS A 47 -18.49 16.82 -2.76
C LYS A 47 -19.90 16.51 -2.25
N ALA A 48 -20.23 17.01 -1.07
CA ALA A 48 -21.54 16.79 -0.46
C ALA A 48 -22.59 17.77 -1.03
N GLY A 49 -23.84 17.32 -1.09
CA GLY A 49 -24.98 18.12 -1.52
C GLY A 49 -25.00 18.48 -3.01
N VAL A 50 -24.33 17.66 -3.83
CA VAL A 50 -24.34 17.72 -5.31
C VAL A 50 -24.51 16.30 -5.88
N GLY A 51 -24.92 16.19 -7.15
CA GLY A 51 -24.84 14.93 -7.89
C GLY A 51 -23.39 14.47 -8.11
N PHE A 52 -23.20 13.35 -8.80
CA PHE A 52 -21.88 12.98 -9.29
C PHE A 52 -21.46 13.90 -10.43
N THR A 53 -22.37 14.15 -11.38
CA THR A 53 -22.19 15.15 -12.43
C THR A 53 -23.26 16.22 -12.28
N GLY A 54 -22.83 17.47 -12.00
CA GLY A 54 -23.74 18.59 -11.81
C GLY A 54 -24.26 18.74 -10.38
N LEU A 55 -25.40 19.40 -10.20
CA LEU A 55 -25.95 19.83 -8.92
C LEU A 55 -27.16 19.01 -8.46
N ARG A 56 -27.60 18.04 -9.26
CA ARG A 56 -28.77 17.21 -8.95
C ARG A 56 -28.47 15.74 -9.16
N ALA A 57 -29.22 14.90 -8.45
CA ALA A 57 -29.24 13.46 -8.62
C ALA A 57 -30.64 12.92 -8.31
N LEU A 58 -30.94 11.72 -8.78
CA LEU A 58 -32.17 11.02 -8.47
C LEU A 58 -32.04 10.31 -7.13
N ARG A 59 -32.83 10.72 -6.13
CA ARG A 59 -32.94 10.00 -4.85
C ARG A 59 -33.86 8.81 -5.01
N TYR A 60 -33.47 7.66 -4.46
CA TYR A 60 -34.39 6.58 -4.10
C TYR A 60 -34.44 6.45 -2.58
N GLU A 61 -35.63 6.28 -2.02
CA GLU A 61 -35.80 6.02 -0.60
C GLU A 61 -37.10 5.30 -0.32
N GLY A 62 -37.19 4.67 0.84
CA GLY A 62 -38.39 3.95 1.20
C GLY A 62 -38.39 3.31 2.56
N GLU A 63 -39.53 2.70 2.87
CA GLU A 63 -39.75 1.87 4.04
C GLU A 63 -40.28 0.50 3.61
N ALA A 64 -39.70 -0.56 4.17
CA ALA A 64 -40.18 -1.93 4.02
C ALA A 64 -40.85 -2.36 5.32
N GLY A 65 -42.14 -2.72 5.27
CA GLY A 65 -42.84 -3.32 6.40
C GLY A 65 -42.55 -4.82 6.53
N GLU A 66 -42.37 -5.48 5.39
CA GLU A 66 -41.98 -6.88 5.24
C GLU A 66 -40.89 -6.99 4.15
N PRO A 67 -40.07 -8.06 4.12
CA PRO A 67 -39.11 -8.28 3.04
C PRO A 67 -39.81 -8.33 1.68
N GLY A 68 -39.21 -7.72 0.65
CA GLY A 68 -39.78 -7.72 -0.68
C GLY A 68 -39.16 -6.71 -1.64
N ALA A 69 -39.66 -6.71 -2.87
CA ALA A 69 -39.17 -5.86 -3.94
C ALA A 69 -40.17 -4.77 -4.33
N ALA A 70 -39.66 -3.65 -4.82
CA ALA A 70 -40.43 -2.57 -5.43
C ALA A 70 -39.70 -2.04 -6.66
N VAL A 71 -40.46 -1.57 -7.66
CA VAL A 71 -39.91 -1.07 -8.91
C VAL A 71 -40.64 0.20 -9.31
N ASN A 72 -39.87 1.26 -9.53
CA ASN A 72 -40.37 2.52 -10.08
C ASN A 72 -39.93 2.68 -11.53
N ARG A 73 -40.82 3.23 -12.36
CA ARG A 73 -40.47 3.68 -13.70
C ARG A 73 -39.76 5.02 -13.60
N LEU A 74 -38.66 5.20 -14.34
CA LEU A 74 -37.92 6.47 -14.43
C LEU A 74 -38.15 7.21 -15.74
N PHE A 75 -38.19 6.48 -16.85
CA PHE A 75 -38.37 7.07 -18.18
C PHE A 75 -39.21 6.16 -19.08
N TRP A 76 -39.93 6.77 -20.01
CA TRP A 76 -40.36 6.10 -21.24
C TRP A 76 -39.26 6.24 -22.28
N SER A 77 -39.09 5.21 -23.10
CA SER A 77 -38.12 5.19 -24.20
C SER A 77 -38.72 4.47 -25.39
N ASP A 78 -38.19 4.77 -26.57
CA ASP A 78 -38.38 4.04 -27.83
C ASP A 78 -37.02 3.70 -28.47
N GLN A 79 -35.93 3.82 -27.71
CA GLN A 79 -34.58 3.55 -28.18
C GLN A 79 -34.44 2.06 -28.53
N GLN A 80 -33.99 1.79 -29.75
CA GLN A 80 -33.57 0.47 -30.17
C GLN A 80 -32.18 0.18 -29.61
N VAL A 81 -31.98 -1.01 -29.04
CA VAL A 81 -30.66 -1.47 -28.60
C VAL A 81 -29.87 -1.95 -29.83
N ILE A 82 -28.67 -1.42 -30.00
CA ILE A 82 -27.71 -1.92 -31.00
C ILE A 82 -26.57 -2.68 -30.34
N SER A 83 -25.91 -3.58 -31.08
CA SER A 83 -24.70 -4.24 -30.57
C SER A 83 -23.64 -3.19 -30.26
N GLY A 84 -22.94 -3.35 -29.14
CA GLY A 84 -22.04 -2.33 -28.62
C GLY A 84 -22.65 -1.44 -27.53
N ASP A 85 -23.98 -1.36 -27.41
CA ASP A 85 -24.63 -0.55 -26.40
C ASP A 85 -24.39 -1.06 -24.98
N VAL A 86 -24.33 -0.12 -24.05
CA VAL A 86 -24.17 -0.34 -22.62
C VAL A 86 -25.16 0.53 -21.86
N LEU A 87 -25.77 -0.05 -20.83
CA LEU A 87 -26.42 0.71 -19.76
C LEU A 87 -25.36 1.03 -18.71
N SER A 88 -25.12 2.31 -18.42
CA SER A 88 -24.23 2.73 -17.33
C SER A 88 -24.86 3.77 -16.44
N TYR A 89 -24.49 3.77 -15.16
CA TYR A 89 -24.92 4.75 -14.17
C TYR A 89 -23.96 4.74 -12.98
N VAL A 90 -24.00 5.80 -12.17
CA VAL A 90 -23.41 5.80 -10.83
C VAL A 90 -24.49 5.74 -9.77
N VAL A 91 -24.22 5.03 -8.68
CA VAL A 91 -25.15 4.88 -7.55
C VAL A 91 -24.42 5.14 -6.24
N PHE A 92 -25.07 5.86 -5.33
CA PHE A 92 -24.61 6.17 -3.99
C PHE A 92 -25.59 5.60 -2.96
N PRO A 93 -25.35 4.40 -2.44
CA PRO A 93 -26.12 3.87 -1.31
C PRO A 93 -25.84 4.69 -0.05
N GLU A 94 -26.86 5.16 0.67
CA GLU A 94 -26.65 5.71 2.01
C GLU A 94 -26.35 4.56 2.99
N PHE A 95 -25.42 4.79 3.92
CA PHE A 95 -25.06 3.77 4.91
C PHE A 95 -26.16 3.59 5.95
N ASP A 96 -26.49 2.33 6.20
CA ASP A 96 -27.18 1.84 7.38
C ASP A 96 -26.49 0.54 7.83
N ASP A 97 -26.65 0.16 9.10
CA ASP A 97 -25.94 -1.00 9.69
C ASP A 97 -26.27 -2.35 9.00
N ARG A 98 -27.30 -2.40 8.14
CA ARG A 98 -27.70 -3.57 7.35
C ARG A 98 -27.45 -3.41 5.84
N TYR A 99 -26.84 -2.32 5.39
CA TYR A 99 -26.49 -2.04 3.99
C TYR A 99 -27.69 -2.15 3.02
N LEU A 100 -28.89 -1.82 3.47
CA LEU A 100 -30.12 -2.00 2.70
C LEU A 100 -30.18 -1.05 1.50
N GLY A 101 -29.56 0.12 1.59
CA GLY A 101 -29.39 1.01 0.43
C GLY A 101 -28.65 0.34 -0.74
N THR A 102 -27.83 -0.69 -0.50
CA THR A 102 -27.07 -1.37 -1.56
C THR A 102 -27.93 -2.33 -2.40
N HIS A 103 -29.16 -2.65 -1.99
CA HIS A 103 -30.03 -3.56 -2.72
C HIS A 103 -30.84 -2.82 -3.79
N VAL A 104 -30.13 -2.28 -4.78
CA VAL A 104 -30.68 -1.41 -5.83
C VAL A 104 -30.04 -1.72 -7.18
N ALA A 105 -30.82 -1.64 -8.25
CA ALA A 105 -30.32 -1.75 -9.63
C ALA A 105 -31.18 -0.95 -10.60
N LEU A 106 -30.61 -0.56 -11.74
CA LEU A 106 -31.39 -0.10 -12.89
C LEU A 106 -31.67 -1.28 -13.84
N ASP A 107 -32.87 -1.30 -14.38
CA ASP A 107 -33.36 -2.34 -15.28
C ASP A 107 -34.05 -1.70 -16.51
N LEU A 108 -34.17 -2.46 -17.60
CA LEU A 108 -34.82 -2.02 -18.83
C LEU A 108 -35.98 -2.95 -19.14
N ALA A 109 -37.19 -2.39 -19.34
CA ALA A 109 -38.31 -3.15 -19.88
C ALA A 109 -38.41 -2.94 -21.39
N PHE A 110 -38.53 -4.02 -22.14
CA PHE A 110 -38.63 -4.01 -23.60
C PHE A 110 -40.09 -4.05 -24.08
N THR A 111 -40.30 -3.64 -25.33
CA THR A 111 -41.64 -3.64 -25.97
C THR A 111 -42.25 -5.03 -26.15
N ASP A 112 -41.42 -6.08 -26.14
CA ASP A 112 -41.86 -7.48 -26.21
C ASP A 112 -42.28 -8.07 -24.85
N GLY A 113 -42.19 -7.29 -23.77
CA GLY A 113 -42.58 -7.68 -22.42
C GLY A 113 -41.45 -8.26 -21.55
N SER A 114 -40.26 -8.52 -22.12
CA SER A 114 -39.10 -8.97 -21.34
C SER A 114 -38.41 -7.83 -20.59
N ARG A 115 -37.64 -8.15 -19.53
CA ARG A 115 -36.72 -7.23 -18.86
C ARG A 115 -35.27 -7.59 -19.10
N LEU A 116 -34.37 -6.62 -18.96
CA LEU A 116 -32.93 -6.86 -19.04
C LEU A 116 -32.49 -7.87 -17.97
N SER A 117 -33.02 -7.74 -16.75
CA SER A 117 -32.80 -8.69 -15.66
C SER A 117 -33.24 -10.14 -15.96
N ASP A 118 -34.17 -10.36 -16.89
CA ASP A 118 -34.61 -11.70 -17.31
C ASP A 118 -33.67 -12.35 -18.34
N LEU A 119 -32.74 -11.58 -18.93
CA LEU A 119 -31.86 -12.05 -20.00
C LEU A 119 -30.59 -12.74 -19.50
N GLY A 120 -30.42 -12.90 -18.19
CA GLY A 120 -29.23 -13.53 -17.60
C GLY A 120 -27.95 -12.72 -17.82
N VAL A 121 -28.06 -11.40 -17.97
CA VAL A 121 -26.90 -10.51 -18.11
C VAL A 121 -26.26 -10.19 -16.76
N VAL A 122 -24.97 -9.90 -16.80
CA VAL A 122 -24.17 -9.49 -15.64
C VAL A 122 -23.58 -8.09 -15.86
N ASP A 123 -23.27 -7.42 -14.77
CA ASP A 123 -22.51 -6.17 -14.77
C ASP A 123 -21.02 -6.42 -15.09
N GLN A 124 -20.24 -5.33 -15.12
CA GLN A 124 -18.81 -5.39 -15.46
C GLN A 124 -17.95 -6.20 -14.46
N LEU A 125 -18.49 -6.52 -13.29
CA LEU A 125 -17.83 -7.31 -12.24
C LEU A 125 -18.28 -8.78 -12.26
N GLY A 126 -19.25 -9.13 -13.10
CA GLY A 126 -19.78 -10.49 -13.21
C GLY A 126 -21.01 -10.78 -12.35
N TYR A 127 -21.61 -9.77 -11.71
CA TYR A 127 -22.81 -9.96 -10.89
C TYR A 127 -24.09 -9.74 -11.68
N ALA A 128 -25.13 -10.51 -11.39
CA ALA A 128 -26.44 -10.32 -12.00
C ALA A 128 -27.01 -8.92 -11.71
N VAL A 129 -27.79 -8.38 -12.65
CA VAL A 129 -28.28 -6.99 -12.63
C VAL A 129 -29.59 -6.81 -11.84
N THR A 130 -29.95 -7.78 -10.99
CA THR A 130 -31.10 -7.64 -10.08
C THR A 130 -30.69 -6.87 -8.82
N ALA A 131 -31.63 -6.13 -8.24
CA ALA A 131 -31.38 -5.39 -6.99
C ALA A 131 -30.92 -6.30 -5.85
N ARG A 132 -31.46 -7.54 -5.78
CA ARG A 132 -31.05 -8.56 -4.83
C ARG A 132 -29.59 -8.97 -5.02
N ALA A 133 -29.20 -9.34 -6.25
CA ALA A 133 -27.84 -9.78 -6.55
C ALA A 133 -26.81 -8.66 -6.34
N GLN A 134 -27.15 -7.41 -6.65
CA GLN A 134 -26.29 -6.26 -6.41
C GLN A 134 -26.05 -5.98 -4.91
N GLY A 135 -27.05 -6.23 -4.06
CA GLY A 135 -26.87 -6.14 -2.60
C GLY A 135 -26.05 -7.31 -2.03
N GLU A 136 -26.35 -8.53 -2.47
CA GLU A 136 -25.68 -9.76 -2.01
C GLU A 136 -24.21 -9.86 -2.47
N SER A 137 -23.86 -9.26 -3.62
CA SER A 137 -22.49 -9.25 -4.13
C SER A 137 -21.52 -8.46 -3.24
N LYS A 138 -22.03 -7.60 -2.36
CA LYS A 138 -21.24 -6.67 -1.54
C LYS A 138 -20.28 -5.80 -2.37
N ALA A 139 -20.58 -5.59 -3.65
CA ALA A 139 -19.76 -4.78 -4.52
C ALA A 139 -20.13 -3.29 -4.46
N LEU A 140 -21.27 -2.90 -3.87
CA LEU A 140 -21.62 -1.48 -3.72
C LEU A 140 -21.13 -0.95 -2.37
N PHE A 141 -20.11 -0.09 -2.37
CA PHE A 141 -19.60 0.56 -1.16
C PHE A 141 -20.61 1.62 -0.68
N PRO A 142 -21.08 1.56 0.57
CA PRO A 142 -22.00 2.55 1.10
C PRO A 142 -21.29 3.88 1.31
N SER A 143 -22.06 4.98 1.27
CA SER A 143 -21.54 6.35 1.35
C SER A 143 -20.49 6.70 0.30
N GLN A 144 -20.40 5.95 -0.80
CA GLN A 144 -19.52 6.19 -1.94
C GLN A 144 -20.33 6.18 -3.23
N TRP A 145 -19.86 6.91 -4.25
CA TRP A 145 -20.35 6.72 -5.61
C TRP A 145 -19.78 5.40 -6.16
N ASN A 146 -20.62 4.59 -6.79
CA ASN A 146 -20.26 3.31 -7.38
C ASN A 146 -20.71 3.28 -8.84
N ARG A 147 -19.80 3.00 -9.77
CA ARG A 147 -20.14 2.88 -11.18
C ARG A 147 -20.66 1.47 -11.51
N ARG A 148 -21.73 1.38 -12.29
CA ARG A 148 -22.25 0.14 -12.87
C ARG A 148 -22.39 0.27 -14.37
N ALA A 149 -22.05 -0.80 -15.08
CA ALA A 149 -22.13 -0.90 -16.53
C ALA A 149 -22.54 -2.31 -16.94
N VAL A 150 -23.51 -2.41 -17.84
CA VAL A 150 -24.08 -3.67 -18.33
C VAL A 150 -24.07 -3.67 -19.85
N ARG A 151 -23.39 -4.65 -20.45
CA ARG A 151 -23.40 -4.86 -21.90
C ARG A 151 -24.80 -5.27 -22.36
N LEU A 152 -25.35 -4.57 -23.35
CA LEU A 152 -26.70 -4.82 -23.85
C LEU A 152 -26.73 -5.69 -25.11
N ASP A 153 -25.62 -6.31 -25.51
CA ASP A 153 -25.56 -7.19 -26.69
C ASP A 153 -26.63 -8.30 -26.70
N PRO A 154 -26.97 -8.96 -25.57
CA PRO A 154 -28.06 -9.96 -25.53
C PRO A 154 -29.46 -9.36 -25.79
N ALA A 155 -29.61 -8.04 -25.69
CA ALA A 155 -30.83 -7.31 -26.00
C ALA A 155 -30.79 -6.63 -27.38
N ALA A 156 -29.74 -6.82 -28.18
CA ALA A 156 -29.61 -6.19 -29.49
C ALA A 156 -30.83 -6.48 -30.40
N GLY A 157 -31.36 -5.42 -31.01
CA GLY A 157 -32.57 -5.47 -31.82
C GLY A 157 -33.88 -5.27 -31.06
N LYS A 158 -33.90 -5.40 -29.72
CA LYS A 158 -35.05 -5.05 -28.89
C LYS A 158 -35.22 -3.53 -28.80
N THR A 159 -36.45 -3.08 -28.56
CA THR A 159 -36.76 -1.67 -28.28
C THR A 159 -37.02 -1.50 -26.79
N ILE A 160 -36.27 -0.61 -26.15
CA ILE A 160 -36.47 -0.24 -24.75
C ILE A 160 -37.78 0.54 -24.69
N ALA A 161 -38.74 0.06 -23.90
CA ALA A 161 -39.99 0.76 -23.65
C ALA A 161 -39.90 1.68 -22.42
N ARG A 162 -39.16 1.24 -21.39
CA ARG A 162 -39.04 1.94 -20.10
C ARG A 162 -37.68 1.68 -19.44
N VAL A 163 -37.17 2.70 -18.77
CA VAL A 163 -36.05 2.59 -17.82
C VAL A 163 -36.60 2.52 -16.41
N LEU A 164 -36.14 1.58 -15.61
CA LEU A 164 -36.68 1.24 -14.29
C LEU A 164 -35.60 1.34 -13.21
N LEU A 165 -36.02 1.68 -11.98
CA LEU A 165 -35.22 1.54 -10.76
C LEU A 165 -35.89 0.48 -9.88
N ALA A 166 -35.15 -0.56 -9.54
CA ALA A 166 -35.61 -1.66 -8.70
C ALA A 166 -34.87 -1.67 -7.36
N VAL A 167 -35.59 -2.02 -6.30
CA VAL A 167 -35.04 -2.36 -4.97
C VAL A 167 -35.56 -3.71 -4.51
N ASP A 168 -34.78 -4.44 -3.71
CA ASP A 168 -35.18 -5.71 -3.10
C ASP A 168 -34.66 -5.80 -1.67
N ILE A 169 -35.54 -5.58 -0.69
CA ILE A 169 -35.17 -5.44 0.71
C ILE A 169 -35.26 -6.80 1.41
N PRO A 170 -34.11 -7.41 1.79
CA PRO A 170 -34.07 -8.75 2.39
C PRO A 170 -34.55 -8.80 3.84
N HIS A 171 -34.50 -7.67 4.55
CA HIS A 171 -34.73 -7.57 5.98
C HIS A 171 -35.64 -6.38 6.31
N ALA A 172 -36.69 -6.63 7.09
CA ALA A 172 -37.69 -5.64 7.47
C ALA A 172 -38.16 -5.87 8.92
N PRO A 173 -38.75 -4.87 9.61
CA PRO A 173 -38.99 -3.51 9.13
C PRO A 173 -37.69 -2.71 8.98
N ALA A 174 -37.64 -1.85 7.98
CA ALA A 174 -36.45 -1.06 7.67
C ALA A 174 -36.73 0.16 6.81
N SER A 175 -35.86 1.16 6.90
CA SER A 175 -35.72 2.22 5.90
C SER A 175 -34.46 1.98 5.07
N PHE A 176 -34.47 2.51 3.84
CA PHE A 176 -33.33 2.50 2.95
C PHE A 176 -33.32 3.79 2.12
N ALA A 177 -32.15 4.21 1.68
CA ALA A 177 -32.02 5.37 0.80
C ALA A 177 -30.72 5.35 0.00
N GLY A 178 -30.70 6.14 -1.06
CA GLY A 178 -29.51 6.47 -1.81
C GLY A 178 -29.82 7.32 -3.02
N TRP A 179 -28.83 7.43 -3.91
CA TRP A 179 -28.86 8.31 -5.06
C TRP A 179 -28.39 7.60 -6.33
N VAL A 180 -28.90 8.00 -7.48
CA VAL A 180 -28.46 7.56 -8.80
C VAL A 180 -28.17 8.79 -9.64
N ASP A 181 -27.10 8.74 -10.42
CA ASP A 181 -26.72 9.81 -11.33
C ASP A 181 -26.05 9.26 -12.60
N ASP A 182 -25.84 10.13 -13.59
CA ASP A 182 -25.11 9.87 -14.82
C ASP A 182 -25.59 8.62 -15.59
N LEU A 183 -26.91 8.45 -15.66
CA LEU A 183 -27.56 7.37 -16.39
C LEU A 183 -27.35 7.56 -17.90
N ALA A 184 -26.78 6.56 -18.56
CA ALA A 184 -26.60 6.53 -20.01
C ALA A 184 -26.95 5.17 -20.61
N ILE A 185 -27.49 5.18 -21.83
CA ILE A 185 -27.73 4.01 -22.68
C ILE A 185 -27.21 4.33 -24.07
N GLY A 186 -26.10 3.71 -24.46
CA GLY A 186 -25.51 3.94 -25.77
C GLY A 186 -24.17 3.24 -25.94
N PRO A 187 -23.45 3.51 -27.04
CA PRO A 187 -22.19 2.86 -27.32
C PRO A 187 -21.13 3.24 -26.28
N VAL A 188 -20.35 2.27 -25.84
CA VAL A 188 -19.14 2.53 -25.05
C VAL A 188 -17.99 2.94 -25.96
N PRO A 189 -17.13 3.90 -25.54
CA PRO A 189 -15.91 4.23 -26.27
C PRO A 189 -15.06 3.00 -26.57
N ALA A 190 -14.34 3.01 -27.69
CA ALA A 190 -13.40 1.95 -28.00
C ALA A 190 -12.33 1.87 -26.88
N PRO A 191 -11.97 0.67 -26.43
CA PRO A 191 -10.93 0.51 -25.42
C PRO A 191 -9.57 0.97 -25.96
N PRO A 192 -8.62 1.32 -25.08
CA PRO A 192 -7.25 1.68 -25.50
C PRO A 192 -6.57 0.57 -26.29
N ALA A 193 -5.69 0.95 -27.22
CA ALA A 193 -5.09 0.00 -28.17
C ALA A 193 -3.93 -0.80 -27.56
N SER A 194 -3.24 -0.26 -26.56
CA SER A 194 -2.05 -0.87 -25.93
C SER A 194 -2.17 -0.98 -24.41
N ALA A 195 -1.30 -1.78 -23.78
CA ALA A 195 -1.24 -1.93 -22.33
C ALA A 195 -0.92 -0.61 -21.60
N VAL A 196 0.07 0.13 -22.10
CA VAL A 196 0.49 1.41 -21.52
C VAL A 196 -0.60 2.49 -21.58
N GLU A 197 -1.46 2.47 -22.60
CA GLU A 197 -2.58 3.42 -22.74
C GLU A 197 -3.77 3.07 -21.83
N ARG A 198 -3.77 1.90 -21.17
CA ARG A 198 -4.78 1.54 -20.16
C ARG A 198 -4.42 2.03 -18.76
N ILE A 199 -3.21 2.57 -18.56
CA ILE A 199 -2.83 3.16 -17.27
C ILE A 199 -3.60 4.47 -17.08
N VAL A 200 -4.29 4.58 -15.93
CA VAL A 200 -5.00 5.80 -15.53
C VAL A 200 -4.39 6.32 -14.21
N THR A 201 -3.78 7.50 -14.24
CA THR A 201 -3.08 8.02 -13.04
C THR A 201 -4.02 8.66 -12.02
N THR A 202 -5.25 9.00 -12.40
CA THR A 202 -6.30 9.45 -11.46
C THR A 202 -6.89 8.30 -10.62
N ARG A 203 -6.54 7.05 -10.92
CA ARG A 203 -6.95 5.90 -10.11
C ARG A 203 -6.42 6.05 -8.68
N GLY A 204 -7.36 6.14 -7.74
CA GLY A 204 -7.18 6.28 -6.30
C GLY A 204 -7.30 7.71 -5.76
N THR A 205 -7.64 8.68 -6.61
CA THR A 205 -7.68 10.11 -6.26
C THR A 205 -9.06 10.61 -5.81
N HIS A 206 -10.10 9.80 -5.97
CA HIS A 206 -11.44 10.02 -5.40
C HIS A 206 -11.45 9.58 -3.93
N SER A 207 -10.57 10.23 -3.15
CA SER A 207 -10.21 9.87 -1.78
C SER A 207 -10.14 11.11 -0.88
N SER A 208 -10.03 10.86 0.41
CA SER A 208 -10.17 11.86 1.46
C SER A 208 -9.57 11.34 2.76
N GLY A 209 -9.13 12.22 3.65
CA GLY A 209 -8.69 11.81 5.00
C GLY A 209 -9.79 11.18 5.88
N ALA A 210 -11.05 11.15 5.43
CA ALA A 210 -12.14 10.47 6.11
C ALA A 210 -12.50 9.10 5.50
N PHE A 211 -12.10 8.85 4.24
CA PHE A 211 -12.33 7.59 3.53
C PHE A 211 -11.42 7.55 2.30
N SER A 212 -10.62 6.50 2.20
CA SER A 212 -9.71 6.25 1.12
C SER A 212 -10.30 5.34 0.05
N ARG A 213 -10.01 5.68 -1.20
CA ARG A 213 -10.16 4.81 -2.36
C ARG A 213 -8.80 4.62 -3.05
N GLY A 214 -7.70 4.86 -2.33
CA GLY A 214 -6.31 4.75 -2.75
C GLY A 214 -5.40 5.86 -2.20
N ASN A 215 -5.97 7.02 -1.84
CA ASN A 215 -5.24 8.22 -1.39
C ASN A 215 -4.01 8.58 -2.26
N THR A 216 -4.16 8.41 -3.58
CA THR A 216 -3.06 8.60 -4.54
C THR A 216 -3.00 10.03 -5.11
N ILE A 217 -1.91 10.32 -5.83
CA ILE A 217 -1.79 11.46 -6.76
C ILE A 217 -1.70 11.00 -8.23
N PRO A 218 -2.19 11.81 -9.18
CA PRO A 218 -2.04 11.57 -10.62
C PRO A 218 -0.64 11.98 -11.12
N ALA A 219 0.37 11.22 -10.72
CA ALA A 219 1.76 11.47 -11.09
C ALA A 219 2.03 11.14 -12.57
N THR A 220 2.54 12.12 -13.29
CA THR A 220 3.17 11.99 -14.61
C THR A 220 4.68 11.99 -14.39
N ALA A 221 5.31 10.85 -14.60
CA ALA A 221 6.68 10.55 -14.19
C ALA A 221 7.25 9.40 -15.01
N VAL A 222 8.57 9.24 -14.98
CA VAL A 222 9.24 8.01 -15.44
C VAL A 222 9.28 6.97 -14.30
N PRO A 223 9.49 5.67 -14.56
CA PRO A 223 9.58 4.66 -13.52
C PRO A 223 10.68 4.98 -12.49
N HIS A 224 10.35 4.91 -11.19
CA HIS A 224 11.21 5.31 -10.07
C HIS A 224 11.79 6.73 -10.18
N GLY A 225 11.13 7.61 -10.93
CA GLY A 225 11.67 8.92 -11.30
C GLY A 225 11.91 9.85 -10.13
N PHE A 226 12.86 10.77 -10.30
CA PHE A 226 13.26 11.76 -9.31
C PHE A 226 12.15 12.78 -9.04
N ASN A 227 11.51 13.29 -10.09
CA ASN A 227 10.41 14.25 -10.01
C ASN A 227 9.08 13.64 -10.43
N PHE A 228 8.00 14.03 -9.72
CA PHE A 228 6.64 13.85 -10.22
C PHE A 228 6.04 15.17 -10.70
N TRP A 229 5.28 15.09 -11.78
CA TRP A 229 4.46 16.21 -12.26
C TRP A 229 2.98 15.88 -12.10
N ILE A 230 2.26 16.72 -11.37
CA ILE A 230 0.85 16.48 -11.02
C ILE A 230 -0.04 17.68 -11.39
N PRO A 231 -1.28 17.46 -11.83
CA PRO A 231 -2.33 18.46 -11.68
C PRO A 231 -2.61 18.72 -10.20
N VAL A 232 -2.95 19.97 -9.86
CA VAL A 232 -3.17 20.41 -8.47
C VAL A 232 -4.50 21.14 -8.36
N THR A 233 -5.47 20.57 -7.65
CA THR A 233 -6.76 21.21 -7.34
C THR A 233 -6.66 22.11 -6.10
N ASN A 234 -5.71 21.85 -5.20
CA ASN A 234 -5.46 22.65 -4.00
C ASN A 234 -3.98 22.99 -3.84
N ALA A 235 -3.56 24.12 -4.42
CA ALA A 235 -2.17 24.58 -4.41
C ALA A 235 -1.72 25.18 -3.07
N ALA A 236 -2.53 25.04 -2.02
CA ALA A 236 -2.28 25.60 -0.69
C ALA A 236 -1.84 24.59 0.37
N VAL A 237 -1.87 23.31 0.03
CA VAL A 237 -1.59 22.23 0.97
C VAL A 237 -0.42 21.38 0.47
N THR A 238 0.18 20.64 1.40
CA THR A 238 1.19 19.62 1.11
C THR A 238 0.62 18.21 1.24
N ASN A 239 -0.70 18.01 1.30
CA ASN A 239 -1.30 16.67 1.42
C ASN A 239 -2.25 16.41 0.25
N TRP A 240 -3.58 16.41 0.42
CA TRP A 240 -4.55 16.25 -0.67
C TRP A 240 -4.48 17.43 -1.66
N SER A 241 -3.46 17.44 -2.51
CA SER A 241 -3.15 18.47 -3.51
C SER A 241 -3.98 18.30 -4.78
N TYR A 242 -4.43 17.07 -5.06
CA TYR A 242 -5.42 16.73 -6.07
C TYR A 242 -6.57 15.96 -5.43
N GLU A 243 -7.81 16.27 -5.83
CA GLU A 243 -9.02 15.64 -5.34
C GLU A 243 -9.98 15.49 -6.53
N TYR A 244 -10.32 14.25 -6.89
CA TYR A 244 -11.12 13.96 -8.08
C TYR A 244 -12.49 14.66 -8.06
N HIS A 245 -13.16 14.66 -6.90
CA HIS A 245 -14.54 15.15 -6.79
C HIS A 245 -14.79 16.04 -5.56
N ARG A 246 -14.22 15.73 -4.40
CA ARG A 246 -14.47 16.46 -3.14
C ARG A 246 -14.15 17.95 -3.22
N GLY A 247 -13.11 18.31 -3.96
CA GLY A 247 -12.64 19.68 -4.16
C GLY A 247 -13.37 20.48 -5.24
N ASN A 248 -14.42 19.94 -5.87
CA ASN A 248 -15.14 20.61 -6.96
C ASN A 248 -15.73 21.97 -6.53
N THR A 249 -15.88 22.87 -7.51
CA THR A 249 -16.47 24.20 -7.32
C THR A 249 -17.94 24.14 -6.91
N ASP A 250 -18.55 25.29 -6.62
CA ASP A 250 -19.98 25.39 -6.29
C ASP A 250 -20.91 24.96 -7.42
N SER A 251 -20.43 24.93 -8.67
CA SER A 251 -21.14 24.38 -9.83
C SER A 251 -20.83 22.89 -10.06
N ASN A 252 -20.23 22.22 -9.07
CA ASN A 252 -19.72 20.85 -9.15
C ASN A 252 -18.81 20.59 -10.37
N ARG A 253 -17.90 21.53 -10.67
CA ARG A 253 -16.87 21.36 -11.70
C ARG A 253 -15.52 21.15 -11.03
N PRO A 254 -14.67 20.21 -11.48
CA PRO A 254 -13.29 20.17 -11.03
C PRO A 254 -12.55 21.42 -11.53
N ALA A 255 -11.54 21.85 -10.79
CA ALA A 255 -10.76 23.05 -11.13
C ALA A 255 -9.30 22.90 -10.70
N LEU A 256 -8.38 23.18 -11.62
CA LEU A 256 -6.95 23.18 -11.32
C LEU A 256 -6.47 24.58 -10.94
N GLN A 257 -5.65 24.63 -9.90
CA GLN A 257 -4.95 25.83 -9.44
C GLN A 257 -3.50 25.88 -9.92
N ALA A 258 -2.95 24.74 -10.37
CA ALA A 258 -1.62 24.61 -10.96
C ALA A 258 -1.42 23.24 -11.64
N ILE A 259 -0.39 23.17 -12.48
CA ILE A 259 0.44 21.99 -12.70
C ILE A 259 1.66 22.12 -11.77
N GLY A 260 1.97 21.08 -11.00
CA GLY A 260 2.92 21.15 -9.90
C GLY A 260 3.99 20.07 -9.94
N LEU A 261 5.18 20.43 -9.46
CA LEU A 261 6.22 19.49 -9.04
C LEU A 261 5.85 18.90 -7.67
N SER A 262 6.02 17.59 -7.52
CA SER A 262 5.71 16.83 -6.29
C SER A 262 6.72 15.72 -6.05
N HIS A 263 6.84 15.32 -4.79
CA HIS A 263 7.56 14.13 -4.34
C HIS A 263 6.78 13.37 -3.26
N MET A 264 5.46 13.60 -3.17
CA MET A 264 4.62 13.10 -2.09
C MET A 264 4.41 11.59 -2.20
N PRO A 265 4.87 10.78 -1.22
CA PRO A 265 4.62 9.33 -1.24
C PRO A 265 3.22 8.97 -0.75
N SER A 266 2.64 9.77 0.15
CA SER A 266 1.27 9.64 0.65
C SER A 266 0.79 10.98 1.21
N PRO A 267 -0.53 11.26 1.28
CA PRO A 267 -1.03 12.49 1.88
C PRO A 267 -0.73 12.59 3.38
N TRP A 268 -0.48 11.46 4.07
CA TRP A 268 -0.11 11.42 5.48
C TRP A 268 1.32 11.88 5.71
N MET A 269 2.25 11.47 4.84
CA MET A 269 3.61 11.99 4.81
C MET A 269 3.65 13.44 4.36
N GLY A 270 2.82 13.77 3.38
CA GLY A 270 2.79 15.06 2.71
C GLY A 270 3.97 15.28 1.77
N ASP A 271 3.92 16.42 1.08
CA ASP A 271 4.77 16.77 -0.04
C ASP A 271 5.97 17.63 0.37
N ARG A 272 6.98 17.64 -0.50
CA ARG A 272 8.19 18.46 -0.41
C ARG A 272 8.62 18.97 -1.77
N HIS A 273 9.42 20.01 -1.74
CA HIS A 273 10.05 20.64 -2.90
C HIS A 273 9.06 20.99 -4.00
N THR A 274 7.86 21.44 -3.62
CA THR A 274 6.83 21.78 -4.60
C THR A 274 7.17 23.07 -5.35
N PHE A 275 6.65 23.18 -6.57
CA PHE A 275 6.68 24.39 -7.38
C PHE A 275 5.57 24.33 -8.43
N HIS A 276 4.91 25.45 -8.70
CA HIS A 276 3.65 25.48 -9.46
C HIS A 276 3.74 26.35 -10.71
N PHE A 277 3.15 25.86 -11.79
CA PHE A 277 2.97 26.52 -13.07
C PHE A 277 1.49 26.55 -13.42
N MET A 278 0.93 27.72 -13.73
CA MET A 278 -0.49 27.82 -14.12
C MET A 278 -0.66 28.78 -15.31
N PRO A 279 -1.10 28.29 -16.48
CA PRO A 279 -1.42 29.19 -17.60
C PRO A 279 -2.66 30.02 -17.27
N THR A 280 -2.68 31.27 -17.72
CA THR A 280 -3.85 32.14 -17.55
C THR A 280 -3.95 33.17 -18.67
N THR A 281 -5.19 33.55 -19.00
CA THR A 281 -5.49 34.67 -19.90
C THR A 281 -5.76 35.96 -19.14
N GLY A 282 -5.80 35.89 -17.80
CA GLY A 282 -6.04 37.00 -16.90
C GLY A 282 -4.79 37.39 -16.10
N THR A 283 -4.95 38.35 -15.20
CA THR A 283 -3.83 38.85 -14.38
C THR A 283 -3.94 38.48 -12.90
N GLN A 284 -5.01 37.76 -12.52
CA GLN A 284 -5.24 37.28 -11.16
C GLN A 284 -4.25 36.15 -10.81
N VAL A 285 -3.53 36.30 -9.69
CA VAL A 285 -2.53 35.32 -9.24
C VAL A 285 -2.97 34.53 -8.00
N GLY A 286 -4.04 34.95 -7.32
CA GLY A 286 -4.59 34.22 -6.17
C GLY A 286 -5.08 32.84 -6.59
N ARG A 287 -4.79 31.81 -5.78
CA ARG A 287 -5.03 30.39 -6.12
C ARG A 287 -6.45 30.08 -6.58
N GLN A 288 -7.46 30.54 -5.84
CA GLN A 288 -8.87 30.39 -6.24
C GLN A 288 -9.21 31.24 -7.47
N ALA A 289 -8.69 32.48 -7.55
CA ALA A 289 -9.00 33.41 -8.63
C ALA A 289 -8.35 33.03 -9.98
N ARG A 290 -7.25 32.25 -9.96
CA ARG A 290 -6.57 31.74 -11.17
C ARG A 290 -7.03 30.35 -11.57
N ALA A 291 -7.88 29.70 -10.77
CA ALA A 291 -8.29 28.33 -11.01
C ALA A 291 -9.06 28.23 -12.34
N LEU A 292 -8.78 27.18 -13.11
CA LEU A 292 -9.47 26.91 -14.37
C LEU A 292 -10.29 25.63 -14.23
N THR A 293 -11.58 25.72 -14.52
CA THR A 293 -12.50 24.57 -14.51
C THR A 293 -12.32 23.72 -15.76
N PHE A 294 -12.58 22.43 -15.62
CA PHE A 294 -12.52 21.46 -16.73
C PHE A 294 -13.57 20.36 -16.52
N ASP A 295 -13.59 19.40 -17.44
CA ASP A 295 -14.33 18.16 -17.35
C ASP A 295 -13.34 16.98 -17.42
N HIS A 296 -13.52 15.93 -16.62
CA HIS A 296 -12.64 14.75 -16.68
C HIS A 296 -12.69 14.06 -18.06
N ALA A 297 -13.76 14.23 -18.84
CA ALA A 297 -13.79 13.78 -20.24
C ALA A 297 -12.77 14.50 -21.14
N ASN A 298 -12.26 15.66 -20.72
CA ASN A 298 -11.22 16.44 -21.39
C ASN A 298 -9.87 16.38 -20.64
N GLU A 299 -9.72 15.44 -19.70
CA GLU A 299 -8.48 15.17 -18.97
C GLU A 299 -7.92 13.82 -19.43
N HIS A 300 -6.68 13.83 -19.93
CA HIS A 300 -5.94 12.62 -20.28
C HIS A 300 -4.78 12.49 -19.29
N ALA A 301 -4.92 11.56 -18.35
CA ALA A 301 -4.02 11.39 -17.23
C ALA A 301 -3.26 10.06 -17.33
N HIS A 302 -2.11 10.09 -18.02
CA HIS A 302 -1.22 8.96 -18.22
C HIS A 302 0.15 9.23 -17.60
N PRO A 303 0.93 8.18 -17.25
CA PRO A 303 2.20 8.38 -16.57
C PRO A 303 3.26 9.05 -17.46
N TYR A 304 3.13 8.92 -18.79
CA TYR A 304 4.02 9.54 -19.78
C TYR A 304 3.48 10.86 -20.38
N HIS A 305 2.22 11.20 -20.13
CA HIS A 305 1.57 12.38 -20.69
C HIS A 305 0.38 12.79 -19.83
N TYR A 306 0.42 14.02 -19.32
CA TYR A 306 -0.77 14.68 -18.80
C TYR A 306 -1.26 15.72 -19.79
N LEU A 307 -2.56 15.76 -20.05
CA LEU A 307 -3.22 16.78 -20.86
C LEU A 307 -4.55 17.16 -20.21
N VAL A 308 -4.87 18.45 -20.21
CA VAL A 308 -6.21 18.94 -19.87
C VAL A 308 -6.61 20.10 -20.78
N GLU A 309 -7.84 20.07 -21.26
CA GLU A 309 -8.49 21.20 -21.93
C GLU A 309 -9.50 21.85 -20.98
N PHE A 310 -9.25 23.12 -20.64
CA PHE A 310 -10.07 23.89 -19.72
C PHE A 310 -11.29 24.52 -20.42
N ASP A 311 -12.33 24.83 -19.65
CA ASP A 311 -13.59 25.40 -20.13
C ASP A 311 -13.43 26.75 -20.86
N ASN A 312 -12.33 27.47 -20.58
CA ASN A 312 -12.01 28.73 -21.23
C ASN A 312 -11.21 28.58 -22.53
N GLY A 313 -10.94 27.35 -22.99
CA GLY A 313 -10.18 27.03 -24.20
C GLY A 313 -8.66 27.05 -24.03
N VAL A 314 -8.14 27.21 -22.81
CA VAL A 314 -6.71 26.96 -22.52
C VAL A 314 -6.48 25.46 -22.49
N ARG A 315 -5.34 25.01 -23.00
CA ARG A 315 -4.88 23.62 -22.91
C ARG A 315 -3.50 23.56 -22.26
N ALA A 316 -3.30 22.61 -21.34
CA ALA A 316 -2.04 22.39 -20.64
C ALA A 316 -1.59 20.95 -20.80
N GLU A 317 -0.31 20.74 -21.09
CA GLU A 317 0.28 19.43 -21.33
C GLU A 317 1.63 19.27 -20.63
N VAL A 318 1.96 18.04 -20.22
CA VAL A 318 3.22 17.69 -19.56
C VAL A 318 3.79 16.40 -20.14
N ALA A 319 5.06 16.43 -20.52
CA ALA A 319 5.88 15.27 -20.84
C ALA A 319 7.02 15.15 -19.81
N PRO A 320 7.10 14.07 -19.02
CA PRO A 320 8.07 13.94 -17.94
C PRO A 320 9.40 13.34 -18.41
N ALA A 321 10.48 13.75 -17.76
CA ALA A 321 11.75 13.04 -17.71
C ALA A 321 12.14 12.84 -16.23
N ASP A 322 13.28 12.21 -15.95
CA ASP A 322 13.70 11.90 -14.56
C ASP A 322 13.85 13.17 -13.70
N HIS A 323 14.82 14.03 -14.03
CA HIS A 323 15.07 15.31 -13.35
C HIS A 323 14.43 16.53 -14.04
N ALA A 324 13.57 16.31 -15.05
CA ALA A 324 13.05 17.37 -15.91
C ALA A 324 11.62 17.10 -16.41
N ALA A 325 11.02 18.09 -17.07
CA ALA A 325 9.84 17.94 -17.91
C ALA A 325 9.76 19.04 -18.98
N VAL A 326 8.95 18.77 -20.00
CA VAL A 326 8.51 19.75 -20.98
C VAL A 326 7.02 20.01 -20.76
N LEU A 327 6.67 21.26 -20.44
CA LEU A 327 5.30 21.72 -20.29
C LEU A 327 4.91 22.54 -21.52
N GLN A 328 3.73 22.29 -22.08
CA GLN A 328 3.18 23.07 -23.18
C GLN A 328 1.84 23.69 -22.78
N PHE A 329 1.71 24.99 -23.05
CA PHE A 329 0.47 25.73 -22.80
C PHE A 329 -0.03 26.36 -24.09
N THR A 330 -1.25 25.99 -24.49
CA THR A 330 -1.93 26.53 -25.66
C THR A 330 -3.06 27.46 -25.22
N TYR A 331 -3.11 28.67 -25.78
CA TYR A 331 -4.03 29.73 -25.37
C TYR A 331 -5.07 30.03 -26.46
N PRO A 332 -6.32 30.37 -26.09
CA PRO A 332 -7.29 30.95 -27.02
C PRO A 332 -6.84 32.35 -27.49
N PRO A 333 -7.49 32.97 -28.50
CA PRO A 333 -7.12 34.31 -28.93
C PRO A 333 -7.22 35.30 -27.76
N GLY A 334 -6.16 36.06 -27.49
CA GLY A 334 -6.12 37.03 -26.41
C GLY A 334 -4.77 37.07 -25.68
N PRO A 335 -4.73 37.61 -24.45
CA PRO A 335 -3.52 37.63 -23.62
C PRO A 335 -3.08 36.21 -23.21
N ALA A 336 -1.76 35.97 -23.26
CA ALA A 336 -1.14 34.74 -22.78
C ALA A 336 -0.18 35.04 -21.63
N HIS A 337 -0.41 34.44 -20.48
CA HIS A 337 0.37 34.64 -19.26
C HIS A 337 0.60 33.32 -18.52
N LEU A 338 1.68 33.26 -17.74
CA LEU A 338 2.01 32.14 -16.87
C LEU A 338 2.16 32.63 -15.44
N VAL A 339 1.49 31.98 -14.50
CA VAL A 339 1.70 32.19 -13.06
C VAL A 339 2.70 31.14 -12.57
N LEU A 340 3.77 31.62 -11.95
CA LEU A 340 4.70 30.82 -11.17
C LEU A 340 4.33 31.00 -9.70
N ASP A 341 4.20 29.91 -8.96
CA ASP A 341 3.83 29.93 -7.55
C ASP A 341 4.45 28.76 -6.78
N ASN A 342 4.18 28.70 -5.48
CA ASN A 342 4.58 27.61 -4.62
C ASN A 342 3.52 27.41 -3.50
N VAL A 343 3.50 26.28 -2.78
CA VAL A 343 2.55 26.02 -1.67
C VAL A 343 2.70 27.04 -0.54
N GLY A 344 3.91 27.55 -0.30
CA GLY A 344 4.21 28.51 0.76
C GLY A 344 5.14 29.67 0.34
N LEU A 345 5.69 30.35 1.36
CA LEU A 345 6.69 31.41 1.18
C LEU A 345 8.13 30.88 1.07
N GLY A 346 8.34 29.59 1.32
CA GLY A 346 9.65 28.93 1.27
C GLY A 346 10.13 28.76 -0.17
N GLY A 347 10.79 29.78 -0.71
CA GLY A 347 11.36 29.74 -2.05
C GLY A 347 11.55 31.11 -2.68
N LYS A 348 12.17 31.11 -3.85
CA LYS A 348 12.36 32.30 -4.69
C LYS A 348 12.28 31.91 -6.15
N VAL A 349 11.76 32.80 -6.98
CA VAL A 349 11.81 32.69 -8.43
C VAL A 349 12.34 33.98 -9.04
N SER A 350 13.03 33.88 -10.18
CA SER A 350 13.63 35.02 -10.89
C SER A 350 13.65 34.72 -12.39
N VAL A 351 13.47 35.76 -13.20
CA VAL A 351 13.48 35.68 -14.67
C VAL A 351 14.64 36.52 -15.20
N ASN A 352 15.42 35.95 -16.12
CA ASN A 352 16.45 36.65 -16.87
C ASN A 352 16.38 36.22 -18.35
N GLY A 353 15.95 37.12 -19.23
CA GLY A 353 15.71 36.79 -20.64
C GLY A 353 14.59 35.75 -20.80
N ASP A 354 14.92 34.63 -21.43
CA ASP A 354 14.06 33.45 -21.62
C ASP A 354 14.18 32.42 -20.48
N THR A 355 15.04 32.68 -19.49
CA THR A 355 15.39 31.73 -18.45
C THR A 355 14.68 32.08 -17.14
N ILE A 356 14.01 31.09 -16.55
CA ILE A 356 13.44 31.12 -15.20
C ILE A 356 14.36 30.32 -14.29
N THR A 357 14.76 30.90 -13.16
CA THR A 357 15.53 30.21 -12.12
C THR A 357 14.87 30.38 -10.77
N GLY A 358 15.09 29.45 -9.85
CA GLY A 358 14.54 29.55 -8.52
C GLY A 358 15.00 28.45 -7.58
N TYR A 359 14.40 28.45 -6.40
CA TYR A 359 14.50 27.35 -5.46
C TYR A 359 13.23 27.24 -4.62
N THR A 360 13.01 26.06 -4.06
CA THR A 360 11.91 25.73 -3.14
C THR A 360 12.49 25.10 -1.87
N ASP A 361 12.03 25.59 -0.72
CA ASP A 361 12.36 25.06 0.61
C ASP A 361 11.10 24.43 1.26
N VAL A 362 10.05 24.19 0.48
CA VAL A 362 8.80 23.57 0.97
C VAL A 362 9.08 22.14 1.40
N ARG A 363 8.58 21.78 2.59
CA ARG A 363 8.66 20.43 3.14
C ARG A 363 7.56 20.25 4.17
N SER A 364 6.91 19.08 4.15
CA SER A 364 5.97 18.68 5.21
C SER A 364 6.71 18.45 6.53
N GLY A 365 5.97 18.25 7.63
CA GLY A 365 6.57 17.93 8.93
C GLY A 365 7.31 16.59 8.95
N LEU A 366 6.95 15.67 8.05
CA LEU A 366 7.53 14.33 7.94
C LEU A 366 8.55 14.20 6.80
N SER A 367 8.82 15.31 6.09
CA SER A 367 9.85 15.41 5.06
C SER A 367 11.26 15.54 5.67
N VAL A 368 11.64 14.61 6.55
CA VAL A 368 12.89 14.64 7.33
C VAL A 368 14.10 14.65 6.41
N GLY A 369 15.12 15.46 6.70
CA GLY A 369 16.33 15.53 5.88
C GLY A 369 16.18 16.29 4.55
N ALA A 370 14.97 16.73 4.18
CA ALA A 370 14.76 17.45 2.93
C ALA A 370 15.45 18.83 2.94
N GLY A 371 16.45 18.98 2.07
CA GLY A 371 17.20 20.22 1.83
C GLY A 371 16.47 21.22 0.93
N ARG A 372 17.23 22.12 0.30
CA ARG A 372 16.73 23.04 -0.75
C ARG A 372 16.73 22.32 -2.09
N MET A 373 15.71 22.55 -2.91
CA MET A 373 15.74 22.16 -4.32
C MET A 373 15.83 23.40 -5.22
N TYR A 374 16.70 23.35 -6.22
CA TYR A 374 16.91 24.37 -7.24
C TYR A 374 16.09 24.05 -8.49
N ILE A 375 15.64 25.09 -9.17
CA ILE A 375 14.78 25.00 -10.36
C ILE A 375 15.43 25.82 -11.47
N HIS A 376 15.54 25.24 -12.66
CA HIS A 376 15.98 25.89 -13.87
C HIS A 376 14.99 25.62 -14.99
N ALA A 377 14.58 26.64 -15.73
CA ALA A 377 13.69 26.47 -16.86
C ALA A 377 13.95 27.46 -18.00
N LYS A 378 13.66 27.04 -19.24
CA LYS A 378 13.74 27.85 -20.45
C LYS A 378 12.39 27.93 -21.15
N VAL A 379 12.05 29.13 -21.61
CA VAL A 379 10.82 29.43 -22.36
C VAL A 379 11.17 29.67 -23.84
N ASP A 380 10.39 29.11 -24.77
CA ASP A 380 10.59 29.27 -26.22
C ASP A 380 10.11 30.62 -26.78
N VAL A 381 9.27 31.33 -26.03
CA VAL A 381 8.73 32.66 -26.38
C VAL A 381 9.36 33.75 -25.50
N PRO A 382 9.70 34.94 -26.05
CA PRO A 382 10.26 36.04 -25.27
C PRO A 382 9.37 36.46 -24.10
N ILE A 383 9.93 36.60 -22.90
CA ILE A 383 9.21 37.17 -21.75
C ILE A 383 9.20 38.70 -21.87
N THR A 384 8.02 39.29 -22.04
CA THR A 384 7.89 40.76 -22.16
C THR A 384 7.84 41.45 -20.80
N ARG A 385 7.33 40.75 -19.77
CA ARG A 385 7.22 41.28 -18.41
C ARG A 385 7.13 40.16 -17.38
N ALA A 386 7.77 40.36 -16.23
CA ALA A 386 7.71 39.47 -15.08
C ALA A 386 7.46 40.30 -13.81
N ASP A 387 6.32 40.11 -13.15
CA ASP A 387 5.90 40.90 -11.99
C ASP A 387 5.76 40.02 -10.74
N HIS A 388 6.52 40.32 -9.68
CA HIS A 388 6.29 39.75 -8.33
C HIS A 388 5.10 40.38 -7.60
N ARG A 389 4.67 41.56 -8.04
CA ARG A 389 3.65 42.35 -7.35
C ARG A 389 2.44 42.52 -8.25
N TRP A 390 1.39 41.79 -7.94
CA TRP A 390 0.08 42.05 -8.52
C TRP A 390 -1.01 42.05 -7.44
N ARG A 391 -1.60 43.23 -7.21
CA ARG A 391 -2.72 43.49 -6.29
C ARG A 391 -2.63 42.86 -4.89
N GLY A 392 -1.54 43.13 -4.15
CA GLY A 392 -1.49 42.93 -2.70
C GLY A 392 -0.95 41.58 -2.19
N LEU A 393 -0.62 40.63 -3.08
CA LEU A 393 0.15 39.43 -2.70
C LEU A 393 1.65 39.71 -2.89
N THR A 394 2.39 39.84 -1.79
CA THR A 394 3.86 39.94 -1.79
C THR A 394 4.46 38.60 -1.37
N ARG A 395 4.72 37.71 -2.34
CA ARG A 395 5.50 36.48 -2.11
C ARG A 395 6.68 36.48 -3.06
N SER A 396 7.90 36.31 -2.55
CA SER A 396 9.11 36.15 -3.37
C SER A 396 9.06 34.92 -4.29
N SER A 397 8.16 33.98 -3.98
CA SER A 397 7.90 32.75 -4.73
C SER A 397 6.77 32.84 -5.76
N THR A 398 6.00 33.95 -5.81
CA THR A 398 4.91 34.12 -6.79
C THR A 398 5.29 35.17 -7.85
N MET A 399 5.03 34.87 -9.12
CA MET A 399 5.33 35.75 -10.25
C MET A 399 4.31 35.59 -11.38
N LEU A 400 3.88 36.70 -11.96
CA LEU A 400 3.13 36.71 -13.22
C LEU A 400 4.07 37.03 -14.38
N VAL A 401 4.21 36.07 -15.30
CA VAL A 401 5.02 36.16 -16.52
C VAL A 401 4.10 36.44 -17.71
N ARG A 402 4.47 37.40 -18.56
CA ARG A 402 3.69 37.82 -19.74
C ARG A 402 4.45 37.61 -21.03
N PHE A 403 3.74 37.14 -22.05
CA PHE A 403 4.26 36.91 -23.39
C PHE A 403 3.76 37.99 -24.38
N PRO A 404 4.33 38.08 -25.60
CA PRO A 404 3.89 39.03 -26.62
C PRO A 404 2.43 38.81 -27.01
N GLU A 405 1.76 39.88 -27.44
CA GLU A 405 0.42 39.79 -28.01
C GLU A 405 0.41 38.86 -29.23
N GLY A 406 -0.63 38.03 -29.36
CA GLY A 406 -0.74 37.02 -30.42
C GLY A 406 -0.03 35.70 -30.11
N THR A 407 0.65 35.56 -28.97
CA THR A 407 1.19 34.26 -28.51
C THR A 407 0.06 33.24 -28.35
N ARG A 408 0.19 32.09 -29.02
CA ARG A 408 -0.82 31.01 -28.97
C ARG A 408 -0.32 29.74 -28.28
N GLN A 409 0.98 29.53 -28.23
CA GLN A 409 1.60 28.40 -27.58
C GLN A 409 2.86 28.86 -26.85
N VAL A 410 3.14 28.27 -25.70
CA VAL A 410 4.36 28.48 -24.92
C VAL A 410 4.86 27.12 -24.48
N THR A 411 6.12 26.81 -24.78
CA THR A 411 6.83 25.63 -24.30
C THR A 411 7.80 26.03 -23.21
N LEU A 412 7.71 25.35 -22.07
CA LEU A 412 8.59 25.51 -20.93
C LEU A 412 9.33 24.19 -20.69
N ARG A 413 10.66 24.21 -20.84
CA ARG A 413 11.52 23.10 -20.41
C ARG A 413 11.95 23.39 -18.99
N VAL A 414 11.71 22.49 -18.05
CA VAL A 414 12.01 22.66 -16.62
C VAL A 414 12.88 21.51 -16.15
N ALA A 415 13.87 21.79 -15.32
CA ALA A 415 14.65 20.80 -14.59
C ALA A 415 14.93 21.23 -13.16
N THR A 416 15.23 20.25 -12.31
CA THR A 416 15.45 20.44 -10.87
C THR A 416 16.76 19.82 -10.43
N SER A 417 17.26 20.25 -9.27
CA SER A 417 18.44 19.66 -8.63
C SER A 417 18.38 19.86 -7.12
N LEU A 418 18.83 18.89 -6.34
CA LEU A 418 19.09 19.03 -4.90
C LEU A 418 20.53 19.48 -4.61
N ILE A 419 21.41 19.45 -5.61
CA ILE A 419 22.83 19.79 -5.48
C ILE A 419 23.09 21.29 -5.69
N SER A 420 22.75 21.85 -6.86
CA SER A 420 23.05 23.26 -7.16
C SER A 420 22.23 23.85 -8.32
N PRO A 421 22.20 25.19 -8.48
CA PRO A 421 21.62 25.84 -9.66
C PRO A 421 22.26 25.40 -10.98
N GLU A 422 23.58 25.19 -10.99
CA GLU A 422 24.33 24.75 -12.17
C GLU A 422 23.96 23.31 -12.54
N GLN A 423 23.80 22.43 -11.55
CA GLN A 423 23.35 21.07 -11.79
C GLN A 423 21.88 21.05 -12.27
N ALA A 424 21.00 21.90 -11.73
CA ALA A 424 19.63 22.03 -12.27
C ALA A 424 19.62 22.45 -13.75
N ALA A 425 20.55 23.33 -14.16
CA ALA A 425 20.70 23.70 -15.57
C ALA A 425 21.24 22.55 -16.45
N ARG A 426 22.12 21.69 -15.90
CA ARG A 426 22.64 20.50 -16.60
C ARG A 426 21.58 19.41 -16.77
N ASN A 427 20.67 19.28 -15.81
CA ASN A 427 19.57 18.31 -15.86
C ASN A 427 18.49 18.67 -16.89
N LEU A 428 18.58 19.85 -17.53
CA LEU A 428 17.60 20.30 -18.50
C LEU A 428 17.56 19.41 -19.75
N ASP A 429 16.38 18.90 -20.07
CA ASP A 429 16.14 18.17 -21.31
C ASP A 429 15.82 19.13 -22.46
N GLU A 430 16.73 19.24 -23.42
CA GLU A 430 16.62 20.14 -24.59
C GLU A 430 15.84 19.51 -25.76
N ARG A 431 15.38 18.26 -25.65
CA ARG A 431 14.52 17.61 -26.67
C ARG A 431 13.19 18.35 -26.82
N ASP A 432 12.43 18.01 -27.86
CA ASP A 432 11.05 18.50 -28.02
C ASP A 432 10.05 17.69 -27.16
N PHE A 433 8.83 18.21 -27.05
CA PHE A 433 7.80 17.62 -26.20
C PHE A 433 7.46 16.18 -26.59
N ASP A 434 7.29 15.92 -27.89
CA ASP A 434 6.90 14.60 -28.39
C ASP A 434 8.00 13.57 -28.12
N ALA A 435 9.28 13.92 -28.31
CA ALA A 435 10.39 13.04 -28.02
C ALA A 435 10.49 12.67 -26.54
N VAL A 436 10.27 13.62 -25.62
CA VAL A 436 10.27 13.34 -24.17
C VAL A 436 9.06 12.48 -23.78
N ARG A 437 7.88 12.79 -24.33
CA ARG A 437 6.66 11.99 -24.10
C ARG A 437 6.84 10.55 -24.57
N ASP A 438 7.36 10.37 -25.78
CA ASP A 438 7.47 9.06 -26.40
C ASP A 438 8.56 8.21 -25.74
N ASP A 439 9.63 8.82 -25.24
CA ASP A 439 10.64 8.18 -24.39
C ASP A 439 10.03 7.68 -23.07
N ALA A 440 9.30 8.54 -22.34
CA ALA A 440 8.59 8.13 -21.14
C ALA A 440 7.56 7.02 -21.42
N LYS A 441 6.83 7.11 -22.53
CA LYS A 441 5.87 6.07 -22.96
C LYS A 441 6.59 4.75 -23.24
N ALA A 442 7.75 4.78 -23.88
CA ALA A 442 8.54 3.57 -24.16
C ALA A 442 9.04 2.90 -22.88
N GLN A 443 9.47 3.68 -21.88
CA GLN A 443 9.89 3.14 -20.57
C GLN A 443 8.73 2.44 -19.85
N TRP A 444 7.53 3.04 -19.83
CA TRP A 444 6.34 2.40 -19.26
C TRP A 444 5.83 1.22 -20.09
N ALA A 445 5.94 1.28 -21.41
CA ALA A 445 5.63 0.17 -22.29
C ALA A 445 6.55 -1.03 -22.01
N ALA A 446 7.83 -0.81 -21.73
CA ALA A 446 8.77 -1.88 -21.38
C ALA A 446 8.38 -2.62 -20.10
N ILE A 447 7.70 -1.96 -19.15
CA ILE A 447 7.16 -2.59 -17.93
C ILE A 447 5.83 -3.28 -18.23
N THR A 448 4.88 -2.57 -18.81
CA THR A 448 3.52 -3.11 -19.05
C THR A 448 3.51 -4.27 -20.03
N ASN A 449 4.39 -4.27 -21.03
CA ASN A 449 4.52 -5.37 -21.98
C ASN A 449 5.16 -6.62 -21.37
N ARG A 450 5.62 -6.61 -20.10
CA ARG A 450 6.06 -7.83 -19.42
C ARG A 450 4.89 -8.74 -19.05
N VAL A 451 3.65 -8.24 -19.04
CA VAL A 451 2.48 -9.02 -18.61
C VAL A 451 1.39 -9.00 -19.66
N GLU A 452 1.08 -10.18 -20.18
CA GLU A 452 0.00 -10.41 -21.13
C GLU A 452 -1.07 -11.30 -20.49
N VAL A 453 -2.35 -10.97 -20.68
CA VAL A 453 -3.46 -11.74 -20.09
C VAL A 453 -4.58 -11.97 -21.08
N GLU A 454 -5.24 -13.11 -20.96
CA GLU A 454 -6.43 -13.46 -21.73
C GLU A 454 -7.64 -13.69 -20.81
N GLY A 455 -8.81 -13.22 -21.27
CA GLY A 455 -10.06 -13.35 -20.54
C GLY A 455 -10.30 -12.29 -19.47
N ALA A 456 -9.52 -11.20 -19.46
CA ALA A 456 -9.74 -10.04 -18.62
C ALA A 456 -10.86 -9.12 -19.16
N THR A 457 -11.61 -8.47 -18.26
CA THR A 457 -12.47 -7.33 -18.62
C THR A 457 -11.65 -6.05 -18.79
N GLU A 458 -12.19 -5.01 -19.42
CA GLU A 458 -11.47 -3.73 -19.56
C GLU A 458 -11.16 -3.07 -18.21
N ASP A 459 -12.01 -3.24 -17.19
CA ASP A 459 -11.73 -2.78 -15.83
C ASP A 459 -10.56 -3.55 -15.21
N GLN A 460 -10.52 -4.88 -15.38
CA GLN A 460 -9.40 -5.69 -14.93
C GLN A 460 -8.09 -5.35 -15.65
N LEU A 461 -8.13 -5.06 -16.96
CA LEU A 461 -6.94 -4.61 -17.70
C LEU A 461 -6.46 -3.23 -17.21
N THR A 462 -7.38 -2.31 -16.94
CA THR A 462 -7.06 -0.99 -16.36
C THR A 462 -6.42 -1.15 -14.98
N SER A 463 -6.99 -1.99 -14.12
CA SER A 463 -6.45 -2.29 -12.79
C SER A 463 -5.09 -2.97 -12.86
N LEU A 464 -4.91 -3.98 -13.71
CA LEU A 464 -3.64 -4.68 -13.92
C LEU A 464 -2.50 -3.72 -14.28
N TYR A 465 -2.67 -2.93 -15.34
CA TYR A 465 -1.60 -2.06 -15.82
C TYR A 465 -1.41 -0.83 -14.93
N SER A 466 -2.46 -0.33 -14.30
CA SER A 466 -2.34 0.76 -13.32
C SER A 466 -1.66 0.30 -12.02
N CYS A 467 -1.85 -0.95 -11.59
CA CYS A 467 -1.11 -1.53 -10.47
C CYS A 467 0.37 -1.72 -10.80
N LEU A 468 0.73 -2.15 -12.02
CA LEU A 468 2.13 -2.17 -12.48
C LEU A 468 2.75 -0.76 -12.45
N TYR A 469 2.01 0.24 -12.93
CA TYR A 469 2.45 1.64 -12.84
C TYR A 469 2.73 2.07 -11.40
N ARG A 470 1.81 1.81 -10.47
CA ARG A 470 1.96 2.20 -9.05
C ARG A 470 3.10 1.48 -8.36
N LEU A 471 3.31 0.20 -8.65
CA LEU A 471 4.46 -0.56 -8.19
C LEU A 471 5.75 0.14 -8.61
N PHE A 472 5.97 0.38 -9.90
CA PHE A 472 7.21 0.99 -10.40
C PHE A 472 7.28 2.52 -10.26
N LEU A 473 6.37 3.15 -9.50
CA LEU A 473 6.41 4.59 -9.21
C LEU A 473 7.32 4.92 -8.03
N TYR A 474 7.41 4.02 -7.05
CA TYR A 474 8.21 4.15 -5.81
C TYR A 474 9.14 2.94 -5.64
N PRO A 475 10.24 3.02 -4.89
CA PRO A 475 10.90 4.23 -4.36
C PRO A 475 11.39 5.14 -5.50
N ASN A 476 11.81 6.36 -5.15
CA ASN A 476 12.28 7.35 -6.13
C ASN A 476 13.80 7.49 -6.09
N SER A 477 14.40 7.75 -7.26
CA SER A 477 15.79 8.17 -7.33
C SER A 477 15.99 9.46 -6.52
N GLY A 478 17.08 9.51 -5.75
CA GLY A 478 17.50 10.69 -4.98
C GLY A 478 18.86 11.22 -5.40
N PHE A 479 19.42 10.71 -6.49
CA PHE A 479 20.72 11.08 -7.04
C PHE A 479 20.60 11.81 -8.38
N GLU A 480 21.70 12.41 -8.82
CA GLU A 480 21.81 13.15 -10.07
C GLU A 480 23.10 12.76 -10.79
N ILE A 481 23.10 12.81 -12.13
CA ILE A 481 24.30 12.55 -12.93
C ILE A 481 25.12 13.85 -13.06
N THR A 482 26.28 13.90 -12.41
CA THR A 482 27.21 15.03 -12.45
C THR A 482 28.39 14.74 -13.39
N GLU A 483 29.28 15.72 -13.61
CA GLU A 483 30.53 15.50 -14.35
C GLU A 483 31.44 14.44 -13.72
N ALA A 484 31.31 14.20 -12.41
CA ALA A 484 32.07 13.17 -11.69
C ALA A 484 31.34 11.81 -11.63
N GLY A 485 30.18 11.69 -12.28
CA GLY A 485 29.30 10.52 -12.17
C GLY A 485 28.11 10.75 -11.24
N PRO A 486 27.42 9.68 -10.80
CA PRO A 486 26.29 9.77 -9.89
C PRO A 486 26.70 10.38 -8.54
N ARG A 487 25.96 11.41 -8.10
CA ARG A 487 26.12 12.06 -6.79
C ARG A 487 24.77 12.47 -6.24
N TYR A 488 24.67 12.69 -4.94
CA TYR A 488 23.42 13.08 -4.30
C TYR A 488 23.64 13.98 -3.08
N ALA A 489 22.65 14.81 -2.74
CA ALA A 489 22.62 15.52 -1.47
C ALA A 489 22.06 14.57 -0.39
N SER A 490 22.89 14.14 0.56
CA SER A 490 22.50 13.10 1.52
C SER A 490 21.39 13.60 2.47
N PRO A 491 20.24 12.90 2.53
CA PRO A 491 19.14 13.26 3.43
C PRO A 491 19.34 12.72 4.85
N VAL A 492 20.33 11.85 5.07
CA VAL A 492 20.61 11.20 6.36
C VAL A 492 21.87 11.75 7.05
N SER A 493 22.77 12.38 6.29
CA SER A 493 23.93 13.12 6.77
C SER A 493 24.02 14.56 6.19
N PRO A 494 22.93 15.35 6.18
CA PRO A 494 22.95 16.68 5.56
C PRO A 494 23.92 17.64 6.29
N PRO A 495 24.59 18.58 5.58
CA PRO A 495 24.37 19.00 4.19
C PRO A 495 25.35 18.37 3.17
N ALA A 496 25.83 17.15 3.40
CA ALA A 496 26.85 16.54 2.54
C ALA A 496 26.35 16.22 1.12
N VAL A 497 27.23 16.37 0.12
CA VAL A 497 27.03 15.85 -1.24
C VAL A 497 27.99 14.69 -1.43
N GLU A 498 27.43 13.49 -1.54
CA GLU A 498 28.16 12.23 -1.56
C GLU A 498 28.17 11.63 -2.97
N ASP A 499 29.11 10.72 -3.21
CA ASP A 499 29.22 9.97 -4.45
C ASP A 499 28.33 8.71 -4.40
N GLY A 500 27.75 8.33 -5.53
CA GLY A 500 26.92 7.14 -5.67
C GLY A 500 25.45 7.42 -5.96
N GLN A 501 24.62 6.40 -5.76
CA GLN A 501 23.18 6.44 -5.98
C GLN A 501 22.46 6.22 -4.65
N ILE A 502 21.38 6.98 -4.42
CA ILE A 502 20.51 6.83 -3.27
C ILE A 502 19.06 6.74 -3.74
N TYR A 503 18.24 5.96 -3.04
CA TYR A 503 16.80 5.91 -3.22
C TYR A 503 16.07 6.34 -1.95
N VAL A 504 14.90 6.94 -2.15
CA VAL A 504 14.10 7.57 -1.09
C VAL A 504 12.60 7.32 -1.31
N ASN A 505 11.74 7.83 -0.43
CA ASN A 505 10.27 7.73 -0.54
C ASN A 505 9.77 6.28 -0.47
N ASN A 506 10.05 5.60 0.64
CA ASN A 506 9.60 4.22 0.87
C ASN A 506 9.27 3.95 2.34
N GLY A 507 8.11 3.37 2.59
CA GLY A 507 7.75 2.73 3.84
C GLY A 507 8.05 1.24 3.78
N PHE A 508 9.08 0.78 4.49
CA PHE A 508 9.35 -0.66 4.53
C PHE A 508 8.29 -1.40 5.32
N TRP A 509 7.66 -0.75 6.31
CA TRP A 509 6.52 -1.33 7.00
C TRP A 509 5.40 -1.68 6.04
N ASP A 510 5.20 -1.00 4.92
CA ASP A 510 4.21 -1.39 3.91
C ASP A 510 4.83 -2.41 2.95
N THR A 511 5.85 -1.96 2.24
CA THR A 511 6.35 -2.53 0.99
C THR A 511 7.03 -3.90 1.12
N TYR A 512 7.50 -4.30 2.31
CA TYR A 512 8.18 -5.60 2.48
C TYR A 512 7.29 -6.79 2.12
N ARG A 513 5.97 -6.65 2.32
CA ARG A 513 4.99 -7.72 2.09
C ARG A 513 4.96 -8.16 0.63
N THR A 514 4.91 -7.21 -0.29
CA THR A 514 4.57 -7.49 -1.70
C THR A 514 5.47 -6.78 -2.70
N CYS A 515 5.87 -5.52 -2.49
CA CYS A 515 6.66 -4.78 -3.48
C CYS A 515 8.06 -5.37 -3.69
N TRP A 516 8.82 -5.61 -2.62
CA TRP A 516 10.19 -6.14 -2.76
C TRP A 516 10.21 -7.56 -3.35
N PRO A 517 9.31 -8.49 -2.95
CA PRO A 517 9.14 -9.75 -3.66
C PRO A 517 8.73 -9.58 -5.13
N ALA A 518 7.96 -8.54 -5.48
CA ALA A 518 7.58 -8.25 -6.87
C ALA A 518 8.76 -7.73 -7.68
N TYR A 519 9.58 -6.83 -7.14
CA TYR A 519 10.81 -6.38 -7.81
C TYR A 519 11.79 -7.53 -8.02
N ALA A 520 12.00 -8.35 -7.00
CA ALA A 520 12.88 -9.51 -7.08
C ALA A 520 12.46 -10.52 -8.16
N LEU A 521 11.16 -10.60 -8.47
CA LEU A 521 10.64 -11.45 -9.54
C LEU A 521 10.65 -10.76 -10.90
N LEU A 522 10.08 -9.54 -10.98
CA LEU A 522 9.77 -8.88 -12.24
C LEU A 522 10.95 -8.12 -12.85
N ASP A 523 11.86 -7.58 -12.03
CA ASP A 523 13.06 -6.85 -12.47
C ASP A 523 14.17 -6.98 -11.40
N PRO A 524 14.81 -8.17 -11.29
CA PRO A 524 15.77 -8.45 -10.22
C PRO A 524 16.99 -7.53 -10.28
N ALA A 525 17.45 -7.13 -11.48
CA ALA A 525 18.58 -6.21 -11.60
C ALA A 525 18.25 -4.85 -10.97
N ARG A 526 17.06 -4.30 -11.27
CA ARG A 526 16.60 -3.06 -10.65
C ARG A 526 16.34 -3.22 -9.16
N CYS A 527 15.79 -4.36 -8.72
CA CYS A 527 15.62 -4.65 -7.29
C CYS A 527 16.94 -4.48 -6.53
N GLY A 528 18.04 -5.01 -7.06
CA GLY A 528 19.39 -4.83 -6.54
C GLY A 528 19.82 -3.39 -6.42
N GLU A 529 19.69 -2.62 -7.51
CA GLU A 529 20.02 -1.18 -7.54
C GLU A 529 19.23 -0.39 -6.48
N LEU A 530 17.93 -0.66 -6.35
CA LEU A 530 17.07 -0.03 -5.36
C LEU A 530 17.52 -0.37 -3.93
N ILE A 531 17.84 -1.64 -3.66
CA ILE A 531 18.34 -2.09 -2.36
C ILE A 531 19.66 -1.40 -2.04
N ASP A 532 20.63 -1.38 -2.97
CA ASP A 532 21.95 -0.79 -2.69
C ASP A 532 21.84 0.71 -2.38
N GLY A 533 20.94 1.45 -3.03
CA GLY A 533 20.73 2.86 -2.69
C GLY A 533 20.03 3.08 -1.34
N PHE A 534 19.32 2.09 -0.77
CA PHE A 534 18.91 2.14 0.63
C PHE A 534 20.05 1.73 1.58
N VAL A 535 20.89 0.77 1.19
CA VAL A 535 22.12 0.41 1.91
C VAL A 535 23.10 1.59 1.95
N GLN A 536 23.08 2.45 0.94
CA GLN A 536 23.83 3.70 0.95
C GLN A 536 23.45 4.61 2.13
N GLN A 537 22.19 4.61 2.59
CA GLN A 537 21.80 5.33 3.81
C GLN A 537 22.51 4.78 5.05
N TYR A 538 22.76 3.47 5.09
CA TYR A 538 23.54 2.85 6.15
C TYR A 538 25.02 3.24 6.07
N ARG A 539 25.60 3.33 4.87
CA ARG A 539 26.98 3.79 4.69
C ARG A 539 27.16 5.25 5.16
N ASP A 540 26.18 6.11 4.87
CA ASP A 540 26.23 7.53 5.21
C ASP A 540 25.87 7.83 6.68
N GLY A 541 24.72 7.32 7.13
CA GLY A 541 24.09 7.66 8.41
C GLY A 541 24.14 6.54 9.45
N GLY A 542 24.59 5.35 9.05
CA GLY A 542 24.72 4.20 9.92
C GLY A 542 23.45 3.37 10.08
N TRP A 543 22.33 3.73 9.44
CA TRP A 543 21.06 3.00 9.50
C TRP A 543 20.37 3.01 8.14
N VAL A 544 19.57 1.99 7.84
CA VAL A 544 18.58 2.09 6.75
C VAL A 544 17.30 2.66 7.33
N SER A 545 16.65 3.57 6.60
CA SER A 545 15.39 4.14 7.06
C SER A 545 14.30 3.07 7.20
N ARG A 546 13.47 3.17 8.25
CA ARG A 546 12.21 2.42 8.35
C ARG A 546 11.16 3.01 7.40
N TRP A 547 11.09 4.33 7.37
CA TRP A 547 10.25 5.14 6.50
C TRP A 547 11.08 6.31 5.95
N SER A 548 11.40 6.29 4.65
CA SER A 548 12.19 7.33 4.00
C SER A 548 11.29 8.38 3.37
N SER A 549 11.47 9.66 3.74
CA SER A 549 10.92 10.80 2.99
C SER A 549 11.65 12.10 3.30
N PRO A 550 12.76 12.41 2.61
CA PRO A 550 13.72 11.46 2.07
C PRO A 550 14.62 10.84 3.16
N GLY A 551 14.73 11.45 4.35
CA GLY A 551 15.56 10.98 5.47
C GLY A 551 14.81 10.03 6.42
N TYR A 552 15.30 9.88 7.65
CA TYR A 552 14.73 8.98 8.66
C TYR A 552 13.44 9.55 9.29
N ALA A 553 12.27 9.21 8.76
CA ALA A 553 10.99 9.59 9.36
C ALA A 553 10.57 8.59 10.46
N ASN A 554 10.16 9.11 11.62
CA ASN A 554 9.67 8.29 12.74
C ASN A 554 8.20 7.90 12.52
N LEU A 555 7.96 6.92 11.67
CA LEU A 555 6.62 6.43 11.32
C LEU A 555 6.57 4.90 11.26
N MET A 556 5.39 4.36 11.57
CA MET A 556 5.11 2.92 11.64
C MET A 556 6.07 2.14 12.56
N THR A 557 6.01 0.81 12.49
CA THR A 557 6.77 -0.13 13.33
C THR A 557 7.65 -1.04 12.49
N GLY A 558 8.53 -1.84 13.13
CA GLY A 558 9.39 -2.80 12.46
C GLY A 558 10.62 -2.19 11.75
N THR A 559 11.60 -3.04 11.43
CA THR A 559 12.79 -2.69 10.62
C THR A 559 12.77 -3.47 9.31
N SER A 560 11.62 -3.43 8.62
CA SER A 560 11.27 -4.38 7.56
C SER A 560 12.14 -4.38 6.29
N SER A 561 13.15 -3.51 6.22
CA SER A 561 14.25 -3.67 5.27
C SER A 561 15.06 -4.95 5.53
N ASP A 562 15.17 -5.39 6.80
CA ASP A 562 15.92 -6.58 7.20
C ASP A 562 15.40 -7.83 6.47
N VAL A 563 14.09 -8.08 6.54
CA VAL A 563 13.46 -9.24 5.87
C VAL A 563 13.38 -9.06 4.35
N ALA A 564 13.15 -7.84 3.85
CA ALA A 564 13.09 -7.57 2.42
C ALA A 564 14.44 -7.84 1.73
N PHE A 565 15.55 -7.43 2.33
CA PHE A 565 16.88 -7.63 1.76
C PHE A 565 17.35 -9.08 1.90
N ALA A 566 16.98 -9.74 3.01
CA ALA A 566 17.20 -11.18 3.17
C ALA A 566 16.43 -12.00 2.11
N ASP A 567 15.18 -11.61 1.81
CA ASP A 567 14.36 -12.22 0.75
C ASP A 567 15.01 -12.07 -0.63
N ALA A 568 15.43 -10.85 -0.98
CA ALA A 568 16.13 -10.58 -2.23
C ALA A 568 17.43 -11.38 -2.35
N HIS A 569 18.23 -11.45 -1.27
CA HIS A 569 19.44 -12.28 -1.24
C HIS A 569 19.12 -13.77 -1.46
N GLY A 570 18.10 -14.29 -0.74
CA GLY A 570 17.67 -15.68 -0.85
C GLY A 570 17.13 -16.06 -2.23
N LYS A 571 16.66 -15.08 -3.00
CA LYS A 571 16.20 -15.21 -4.40
C LYS A 571 17.29 -14.93 -5.43
N GLY A 572 18.53 -14.68 -5.00
CA GLY A 572 19.65 -14.46 -5.91
C GLY A 572 19.63 -13.11 -6.63
N VAL A 573 18.95 -12.10 -6.08
CA VAL A 573 18.96 -10.74 -6.63
C VAL A 573 20.39 -10.20 -6.69
N PRO A 574 20.89 -9.77 -7.87
CA PRO A 574 22.24 -9.24 -8.02
C PRO A 574 22.32 -7.76 -7.64
N GLY A 575 23.51 -7.16 -7.65
CA GLY A 575 23.65 -5.70 -7.75
C GLY A 575 23.63 -4.91 -6.43
N PHE A 576 23.63 -5.55 -5.26
CA PHE A 576 23.74 -4.87 -3.97
C PHE A 576 24.80 -5.48 -3.06
N ASP A 577 25.33 -4.68 -2.13
CA ASP A 577 26.28 -5.16 -1.12
C ASP A 577 25.56 -5.93 -0.01
N VAL A 578 25.58 -7.26 -0.14
CA VAL A 578 24.98 -8.20 0.83
C VAL A 578 25.62 -8.07 2.23
N ARG A 579 26.91 -7.72 2.32
CA ARG A 579 27.59 -7.61 3.62
C ARG A 579 27.16 -6.35 4.35
N ASP A 580 27.10 -5.20 3.68
CA ASP A 580 26.59 -3.97 4.28
C ASP A 580 25.09 -4.08 4.61
N ALA A 581 24.29 -4.74 3.76
CA ALA A 581 22.88 -5.02 4.06
C ALA A 581 22.72 -5.87 5.33
N TYR A 582 23.52 -6.93 5.48
CA TYR A 582 23.53 -7.77 6.68
C TYR A 582 24.00 -7.00 7.92
N ASP A 583 25.06 -6.21 7.79
CA ASP A 583 25.57 -5.39 8.89
C ASP A 583 24.55 -4.33 9.36
N ALA A 584 23.80 -3.74 8.43
CA ALA A 584 22.70 -2.84 8.76
C ALA A 584 21.62 -3.57 9.57
N ALA A 585 21.19 -4.76 9.12
CA ALA A 585 20.18 -5.55 9.81
C ALA A 585 20.63 -5.99 11.21
N LEU A 586 21.90 -6.42 11.36
CA LEU A 586 22.49 -6.68 12.68
C LEU A 586 22.44 -5.44 13.56
N ARG A 587 22.81 -4.27 13.04
CA ARG A 587 22.75 -3.02 13.81
C ARG A 587 21.33 -2.69 14.24
N HIS A 588 20.35 -2.81 13.34
CA HIS A 588 18.93 -2.59 13.62
C HIS A 588 18.43 -3.43 14.81
N ALA A 589 18.86 -4.69 14.86
CA ALA A 589 18.33 -5.69 15.79
C ALA A 589 19.17 -5.88 17.07
N THR A 590 20.38 -5.32 17.14
CA THR A 590 21.32 -5.53 18.27
C THR A 590 21.86 -4.26 18.92
N VAL A 591 21.66 -3.08 18.32
CA VAL A 591 22.20 -1.82 18.83
C VAL A 591 21.09 -0.91 19.32
N VAL A 592 21.20 -0.42 20.56
CA VAL A 592 20.27 0.57 21.08
C VAL A 592 20.27 1.81 20.17
N PRO A 593 19.13 2.16 19.54
CA PRO A 593 19.12 3.29 18.62
C PRO A 593 19.34 4.60 19.38
N PRO A 594 20.00 5.60 18.76
CA PRO A 594 20.28 6.89 19.40
C PRO A 594 19.03 7.72 19.66
N ASP A 595 17.98 7.53 18.85
CA ASP A 595 16.66 8.15 18.98
C ASP A 595 15.60 7.27 18.29
N GLU A 596 14.34 7.70 18.28
CA GLU A 596 13.22 6.90 17.78
C GLU A 596 13.07 6.83 16.25
N SER A 597 13.85 7.60 15.47
CA SER A 597 13.73 7.62 14.00
C SER A 597 14.35 6.39 13.32
N VAL A 598 15.28 5.70 13.99
CA VAL A 598 16.05 4.57 13.44
C VAL A 598 16.02 3.36 14.37
N GLY A 599 16.37 2.19 13.82
CA GLY A 599 16.43 0.94 14.58
C GLY A 599 15.10 0.55 15.23
N ARG A 600 15.15 -0.35 16.21
CA ARG A 600 13.94 -0.85 16.90
C ARG A 600 13.66 -0.04 18.17
N LYS A 601 12.45 0.53 18.27
CA LYS A 601 12.03 1.27 19.47
C LYS A 601 11.99 0.34 20.68
N GLY A 602 12.49 0.82 21.82
CA GLY A 602 12.53 0.06 23.07
C GLY A 602 13.50 -1.13 23.09
N LEU A 603 14.42 -1.24 22.10
CA LEU A 603 15.42 -2.31 22.04
C LEU A 603 16.35 -2.33 23.25
N ASP A 604 16.49 -1.21 23.96
CA ASP A 604 17.27 -1.11 25.19
C ASP A 604 16.77 -2.00 26.33
N ARG A 605 15.57 -2.57 26.20
CA ARG A 605 15.00 -3.54 27.15
C ARG A 605 14.42 -4.78 26.48
N SER A 606 13.71 -4.62 25.36
CA SER A 606 12.96 -5.73 24.74
C SER A 606 13.84 -6.91 24.32
N ILE A 607 15.09 -6.64 23.91
CA ILE A 607 16.06 -7.67 23.56
C ILE A 607 16.40 -8.62 24.72
N PHE A 608 16.29 -8.14 25.97
CA PHE A 608 16.56 -8.94 27.19
C PHE A 608 15.29 -9.55 27.76
N LEU A 609 14.17 -8.81 27.69
CA LEU A 609 12.87 -9.25 28.21
C LEU A 609 12.23 -10.38 27.37
N HIS A 610 12.69 -10.57 26.12
CA HIS A 610 12.07 -11.43 25.10
C HIS A 610 10.66 -10.98 24.69
N TYR A 611 10.22 -9.80 25.12
CA TYR A 611 8.95 -9.18 24.74
C TYR A 611 9.12 -7.66 24.73
N THR A 612 8.28 -6.96 23.96
CA THR A 612 8.27 -5.49 23.95
C THR A 612 7.38 -4.97 25.08
N PRO A 613 7.92 -4.21 26.04
CA PRO A 613 7.16 -3.76 27.20
C PRO A 613 6.10 -2.72 26.84
N MET A 614 5.02 -2.64 27.62
CA MET A 614 3.88 -1.74 27.38
C MET A 614 4.23 -0.25 27.42
N THR A 615 5.43 0.09 27.91
CA THR A 615 5.98 1.45 27.86
C THR A 615 6.34 1.90 26.45
N VAL A 616 6.47 0.97 25.51
CA VAL A 616 6.63 1.26 24.08
C VAL A 616 5.24 1.33 23.46
N ASN A 617 4.91 2.48 22.86
CA ASN A 617 3.65 2.63 22.13
C ASN A 617 3.59 1.61 20.99
N GLU A 618 2.43 0.96 20.80
CA GLU A 618 2.24 -0.09 19.78
C GLU A 618 3.23 -1.26 19.93
N GLY A 619 3.59 -1.58 21.19
CA GLY A 619 4.63 -2.55 21.51
C GLY A 619 4.39 -3.96 20.94
N MET A 620 3.14 -4.39 20.77
CA MET A 620 2.84 -5.69 20.15
C MET A 620 3.23 -5.69 18.67
N SER A 621 2.84 -4.65 17.92
CA SER A 621 3.22 -4.53 16.52
C SER A 621 4.74 -4.52 16.36
N TRP A 622 5.47 -3.82 17.24
CA TRP A 622 6.94 -3.89 17.28
C TRP A 622 7.49 -5.29 17.53
N ALA A 623 6.86 -6.07 18.42
CA ALA A 623 7.30 -7.42 18.73
C ALA A 623 7.06 -8.38 17.55
N LEU A 624 5.86 -8.36 16.95
CA LEU A 624 5.50 -9.23 15.83
C LEU A 624 6.33 -8.92 14.58
N GLU A 625 6.44 -7.65 14.19
CA GLU A 625 7.29 -7.24 13.07
C GLU A 625 8.77 -7.56 13.36
N GLY A 626 9.21 -7.42 14.62
CA GLY A 626 10.56 -7.82 15.05
C GLY A 626 10.84 -9.31 14.83
N CYS A 627 9.86 -10.18 15.08
CA CYS A 627 9.98 -11.63 14.86
C CYS A 627 10.10 -11.98 13.37
N VAL A 628 9.31 -11.34 12.51
CA VAL A 628 9.41 -11.51 11.05
C VAL A 628 10.80 -11.10 10.55
N ASN A 629 11.29 -9.96 11.03
CA ASN A 629 12.61 -9.45 10.68
C ASN A 629 13.74 -10.33 11.19
N ASP A 630 13.64 -10.85 12.42
CA ASP A 630 14.62 -11.77 12.99
C ASP A 630 14.69 -13.08 12.19
N ALA A 631 13.58 -13.58 11.62
CA ALA A 631 13.61 -14.73 10.71
C ALA A 631 14.42 -14.44 9.43
N GLY A 632 14.25 -13.25 8.84
CA GLY A 632 15.05 -12.80 7.70
C GLY A 632 16.55 -12.71 8.03
N ILE A 633 16.89 -12.11 9.17
CA ILE A 633 18.28 -12.00 9.64
C ILE A 633 18.88 -13.39 9.88
N ALA A 634 18.12 -14.32 10.46
CA ALA A 634 18.57 -15.70 10.67
C ALA A 634 18.92 -16.40 9.35
N ASN A 635 18.10 -16.23 8.31
CA ASN A 635 18.35 -16.79 6.98
C ASN A 635 19.60 -16.18 6.34
N MET A 636 19.77 -14.86 6.46
CA MET A 636 20.94 -14.16 5.94
C MET A 636 22.22 -14.57 6.68
N ALA A 637 22.17 -14.69 8.01
CA ALA A 637 23.28 -15.17 8.83
C ALA A 637 23.73 -16.58 8.44
N ALA A 638 22.78 -17.49 8.19
CA ALA A 638 23.08 -18.84 7.70
C ALA A 638 23.79 -18.81 6.34
N ALA A 639 23.26 -18.05 5.38
CA ALA A 639 23.86 -17.91 4.04
C ALA A 639 25.28 -17.33 4.08
N LEU A 640 25.56 -16.48 5.07
CA LEU A 640 26.85 -15.80 5.23
C LEU A 640 27.84 -16.50 6.17
N GLY A 641 27.47 -17.64 6.75
CA GLY A 641 28.31 -18.46 7.62
C GLY A 641 28.42 -17.97 9.07
N ASP A 642 27.48 -17.15 9.54
CA ASP A 642 27.47 -16.59 10.89
C ASP A 642 26.56 -17.42 11.81
N ALA A 643 27.11 -18.52 12.32
CA ALA A 643 26.36 -19.50 13.11
C ALA A 643 25.80 -18.94 14.44
N ASP A 644 26.54 -18.06 15.12
CA ASP A 644 26.14 -17.48 16.40
C ASP A 644 24.88 -16.60 16.22
N ASN A 645 24.90 -15.71 15.23
CA ASN A 645 23.73 -14.87 14.92
C ASN A 645 22.58 -15.69 14.33
N HIS A 646 22.85 -16.69 13.48
CA HIS A 646 21.80 -17.56 12.96
C HIS A 646 21.01 -18.23 14.09
N ALA A 647 21.70 -18.88 15.04
CA ALA A 647 21.05 -19.56 16.15
C ALA A 647 20.25 -18.58 17.05
N TYR A 648 20.81 -17.40 17.31
CA TYR A 648 20.16 -16.38 18.13
C TYR A 648 18.91 -15.77 17.48
N PHE A 649 18.99 -15.39 16.20
CA PHE A 649 17.85 -14.80 15.51
C PHE A 649 16.77 -15.81 15.17
N LEU A 650 17.14 -17.08 14.94
CA LEU A 650 16.16 -18.16 14.80
C LEU A 650 15.36 -18.37 16.09
N ASP A 651 16.00 -18.25 17.25
CA ASP A 651 15.28 -18.26 18.53
C ASP A 651 14.39 -17.03 18.71
N ARG A 652 14.92 -15.83 18.46
CA ARG A 652 14.18 -14.56 18.57
C ARG A 652 12.98 -14.46 17.63
N ALA A 653 13.07 -15.04 16.43
CA ALA A 653 11.95 -15.14 15.50
C ALA A 653 10.74 -15.88 16.10
N ARG A 654 10.92 -16.63 17.19
CA ARG A 654 9.86 -17.34 17.93
C ARG A 654 9.41 -16.61 19.20
N HIS A 655 9.92 -15.42 19.51
CA HIS A 655 9.58 -14.69 20.74
C HIS A 655 8.14 -14.14 20.76
N TYR A 656 7.41 -14.20 19.65
CA TYR A 656 5.98 -13.90 19.60
C TYR A 656 5.17 -14.70 20.64
N VAL A 657 5.63 -15.90 21.03
CA VAL A 657 4.97 -16.72 22.07
C VAL A 657 4.90 -16.01 23.42
N HIS A 658 5.83 -15.10 23.73
CA HIS A 658 5.84 -14.38 25.01
C HIS A 658 4.68 -13.38 25.12
N HIS A 659 4.11 -13.00 23.97
CA HIS A 659 3.01 -12.07 23.85
C HIS A 659 1.63 -12.75 23.74
N PHE A 660 1.59 -14.08 23.63
CA PHE A 660 0.34 -14.83 23.53
C PHE A 660 -0.25 -15.11 24.92
N ASP A 661 -1.45 -14.60 25.18
CA ASP A 661 -2.17 -14.90 26.42
C ASP A 661 -3.18 -16.05 26.17
N PRO A 662 -2.89 -17.28 26.63
CA PRO A 662 -3.78 -18.42 26.43
C PRO A 662 -5.12 -18.28 27.14
N ALA A 663 -5.25 -17.38 28.13
CA ALA A 663 -6.51 -17.16 28.83
C ALA A 663 -7.55 -16.41 27.98
N VAL A 664 -7.10 -15.65 26.97
CA VAL A 664 -7.96 -14.96 25.99
C VAL A 664 -7.81 -15.51 24.58
N GLY A 665 -6.73 -16.24 24.29
CA GLY A 665 -6.46 -16.83 22.97
C GLY A 665 -6.02 -15.80 21.93
N PHE A 666 -5.38 -14.72 22.37
CA PHE A 666 -4.90 -13.62 21.53
C PHE A 666 -3.54 -13.10 22.02
N PHE A 667 -2.83 -12.42 21.12
CA PHE A 667 -1.70 -11.61 21.50
C PHE A 667 -2.18 -10.34 22.21
N GLN A 668 -1.56 -9.98 23.33
CA GLN A 668 -1.77 -8.67 23.97
C GLN A 668 -0.51 -8.13 24.65
N GLY A 669 -0.47 -6.81 24.87
CA GLY A 669 0.66 -6.16 25.54
C GLY A 669 0.88 -6.73 26.95
N ARG A 670 2.15 -6.77 27.37
CA ARG A 670 2.54 -7.24 28.71
C ARG A 670 3.72 -6.46 29.27
N ASP A 671 3.74 -6.44 30.60
CA ASP A 671 4.96 -6.24 31.39
C ASP A 671 5.10 -7.46 32.30
N LYS A 672 5.10 -7.27 33.63
CA LYS A 672 4.97 -8.36 34.61
C LYS A 672 3.59 -9.03 34.59
N THR A 673 2.59 -8.33 34.04
CA THR A 673 1.22 -8.79 33.85
C THR A 673 0.74 -8.39 32.46
N TRP A 674 -0.28 -9.08 31.96
CA TRP A 674 -1.01 -8.68 30.74
C TRP A 674 -1.66 -7.31 30.91
N ARG A 675 -1.85 -6.58 29.80
CA ARG A 675 -2.53 -5.27 29.78
C ARG A 675 -3.96 -5.38 30.30
N TRP A 676 -4.68 -6.42 29.89
CA TRP A 676 -6.06 -6.65 30.28
C TRP A 676 -6.23 -8.03 30.90
N SER A 677 -7.04 -8.09 31.97
CA SER A 677 -7.55 -9.38 32.45
C SER A 677 -8.50 -9.99 31.41
N PRO A 678 -8.75 -11.31 31.44
CA PRO A 678 -9.68 -11.95 30.50
C PRO A 678 -11.09 -11.35 30.48
N GLN A 679 -11.54 -10.75 31.60
CA GLN A 679 -12.86 -10.11 31.68
C GLN A 679 -12.89 -8.70 31.07
N GLN A 680 -11.72 -8.06 30.88
CA GLN A 680 -11.59 -6.71 30.34
C GLN A 680 -11.16 -6.70 28.87
N PHE A 681 -10.60 -7.81 28.39
CA PHE A 681 -10.09 -7.94 27.04
C PHE A 681 -11.24 -8.00 26.03
N ASP A 682 -11.19 -7.13 25.03
CA ASP A 682 -12.09 -7.17 23.86
C ASP A 682 -11.21 -7.11 22.59
N PRO A 683 -11.18 -8.17 21.77
CA PRO A 683 -10.28 -8.25 20.62
C PRO A 683 -10.61 -7.24 19.52
N ARG A 684 -11.77 -6.57 19.58
CA ARG A 684 -12.18 -5.55 18.62
C ARG A 684 -11.58 -4.17 18.90
N VAL A 685 -10.99 -3.95 20.07
CA VAL A 685 -10.44 -2.64 20.45
C VAL A 685 -9.17 -2.36 19.66
N TRP A 686 -9.20 -1.28 18.88
CA TRP A 686 -8.06 -0.82 18.07
C TRP A 686 -7.04 -0.02 18.89
N GLY A 687 -5.78 -0.04 18.45
CA GLY A 687 -4.71 0.76 19.06
C GLY A 687 -4.13 0.17 20.35
N TYR A 688 -3.51 1.01 21.18
CA TYR A 688 -2.66 0.67 22.33
C TYR A 688 -1.44 -0.17 21.96
N ASP A 689 -1.66 -1.47 21.77
CA ASP A 689 -0.63 -2.45 21.47
C ASP A 689 -0.44 -2.62 19.96
N TYR A 690 -1.48 -2.30 19.18
CA TYR A 690 -1.57 -2.59 17.75
C TYR A 690 -1.52 -1.31 16.92
N THR A 691 -0.63 -1.25 15.94
CA THR A 691 -0.59 -0.20 14.92
C THR A 691 -1.69 -0.44 13.88
N GLU A 692 -2.61 0.53 13.74
CA GLU A 692 -3.67 0.56 12.72
C GLU A 692 -4.51 -0.72 12.61
N THR A 693 -4.66 -1.41 13.74
CA THR A 693 -5.50 -2.61 13.80
C THR A 693 -5.89 -2.94 15.24
N ASN A 694 -6.40 -4.13 15.46
CA ASN A 694 -6.84 -4.68 16.73
C ASN A 694 -6.29 -6.11 16.95
N ALA A 695 -6.69 -6.77 18.03
CA ALA A 695 -6.19 -8.09 18.36
C ALA A 695 -6.61 -9.18 17.35
N TRP A 696 -7.74 -8.99 16.65
CA TRP A 696 -8.20 -9.93 15.63
C TRP A 696 -7.20 -10.08 14.49
N THR A 697 -6.74 -8.97 13.93
CA THR A 697 -5.73 -9.00 12.87
C THR A 697 -4.36 -9.41 13.41
N ALA A 698 -3.99 -8.92 14.60
CA ALA A 698 -2.71 -9.25 15.23
C ALA A 698 -2.57 -10.75 15.54
N ALA A 699 -3.67 -11.47 15.78
CA ALA A 699 -3.70 -12.93 15.98
C ALA A 699 -2.99 -13.72 14.86
N PHE A 700 -2.82 -13.11 13.69
CA PHE A 700 -2.26 -13.73 12.50
C PHE A 700 -0.94 -13.11 12.05
N GLY A 701 -0.34 -12.21 12.86
CA GLY A 701 0.89 -11.47 12.55
C GLY A 701 2.20 -12.27 12.62
N VAL A 702 2.16 -13.57 12.36
CA VAL A 702 3.33 -14.48 12.38
C VAL A 702 3.41 -15.27 11.06
N PRO A 703 3.49 -14.59 9.89
CA PRO A 703 3.47 -15.27 8.60
C PRO A 703 4.70 -16.16 8.37
N HIS A 704 5.84 -15.85 8.99
CA HIS A 704 7.10 -16.60 8.86
C HIS A 704 7.06 -17.99 9.53
N ASP A 705 6.19 -18.19 10.51
CA ASP A 705 6.08 -19.45 11.28
C ASP A 705 4.62 -19.87 11.51
N PRO A 706 3.88 -20.23 10.44
CA PRO A 706 2.45 -20.52 10.53
C PRO A 706 2.14 -21.74 11.42
N LEU A 707 3.03 -22.73 11.48
CA LEU A 707 2.84 -23.91 12.33
C LEU A 707 3.19 -23.64 13.80
N GLY A 708 4.17 -22.77 14.09
CA GLY A 708 4.40 -22.31 15.46
C GLY A 708 3.24 -21.47 15.98
N LEU A 709 2.66 -20.59 15.14
CA LEU A 709 1.41 -19.91 15.46
C LEU A 709 0.27 -20.91 15.69
N ALA A 710 0.14 -21.91 14.82
CA ALA A 710 -0.89 -22.95 14.99
C ALA A 710 -0.75 -23.69 16.33
N ALA A 711 0.47 -23.97 16.79
CA ALA A 711 0.71 -24.61 18.08
C ALA A 711 0.15 -23.81 19.27
N LEU A 712 0.20 -22.47 19.22
CA LEU A 712 -0.40 -21.61 20.25
C LEU A 712 -1.92 -21.73 20.32
N HIS A 713 -2.56 -22.00 19.18
CA HIS A 713 -4.01 -22.14 19.05
C HIS A 713 -4.52 -23.58 19.21
N GLY A 714 -3.63 -24.56 19.43
CA GLY A 714 -4.00 -25.98 19.58
C GLY A 714 -3.88 -26.82 18.30
N GLY A 715 -3.15 -26.34 17.30
CA GLY A 715 -2.82 -27.03 16.06
C GLY A 715 -3.45 -26.39 14.80
N PRO A 716 -3.10 -26.88 13.59
CA PRO A 716 -3.52 -26.26 12.33
C PRO A 716 -5.02 -26.10 12.17
N ALA A 717 -5.80 -27.12 12.58
CA ALA A 717 -7.26 -27.06 12.50
C ALA A 717 -7.86 -25.97 13.40
N ALA A 718 -7.33 -25.79 14.62
CA ALA A 718 -7.84 -24.80 15.56
C ALA A 718 -7.49 -23.36 15.13
N LEU A 719 -6.30 -23.14 14.55
CA LEU A 719 -5.97 -21.85 13.94
C LEU A 719 -6.83 -21.57 12.70
N ALA A 720 -7.12 -22.58 11.88
CA ALA A 720 -8.04 -22.44 10.75
C ALA A 720 -9.47 -22.10 11.20
N ASP A 721 -9.96 -22.70 12.29
CA ASP A 721 -11.26 -22.34 12.89
C ASP A 721 -11.24 -20.92 13.45
N LYS A 722 -10.09 -20.45 13.99
CA LYS A 722 -9.92 -19.06 14.42
C LYS A 722 -9.96 -18.07 13.25
N LEU A 723 -9.40 -18.45 12.10
CA LEU A 723 -9.56 -17.67 10.86
C LEU A 723 -11.02 -17.64 10.42
N ASP A 724 -11.75 -18.77 10.46
CA ASP A 724 -13.18 -18.79 10.13
C ASP A 724 -13.98 -17.86 11.06
N GLU A 725 -13.65 -17.82 12.36
CA GLU A 725 -14.22 -16.86 13.33
C GLU A 725 -13.89 -15.39 12.97
N TYR A 726 -12.66 -15.12 12.55
CA TYR A 726 -12.20 -13.80 12.11
C TYR A 726 -12.98 -13.29 10.89
N PHE A 727 -13.16 -14.11 9.85
CA PHE A 727 -13.94 -13.77 8.66
C PHE A 727 -15.46 -13.69 8.93
N ALA A 728 -15.96 -14.34 9.99
CA ALA A 728 -17.37 -14.31 10.36
C ALA A 728 -17.73 -13.16 11.32
N THR A 729 -16.78 -12.66 12.12
CA THR A 729 -17.02 -11.62 13.13
C THR A 729 -17.07 -10.23 12.47
N PRO A 730 -18.18 -9.48 12.48
CA PRO A 730 -18.24 -8.18 11.80
C PRO A 730 -17.31 -7.13 12.41
N GLU A 731 -16.57 -6.37 11.57
CA GLU A 731 -16.04 -5.05 11.94
C GLU A 731 -17.17 -4.01 11.84
N THR A 732 -17.27 -3.14 12.83
CA THR A 732 -18.35 -2.14 12.98
C THR A 732 -17.84 -0.71 13.06
N ALA A 733 -16.52 -0.51 13.11
CA ALA A 733 -15.85 0.75 13.37
C ALA A 733 -16.21 1.40 14.72
N ALA A 734 -16.78 0.63 15.67
CA ALA A 734 -17.31 1.15 16.93
C ALA A 734 -16.33 1.07 18.12
N TYR A 735 -15.14 0.47 17.93
CA TYR A 735 -14.20 0.16 19.00
C TYR A 735 -12.85 0.87 18.80
N PRO A 736 -12.80 2.22 18.81
CA PRO A 736 -11.62 2.97 18.41
C PRO A 736 -10.44 2.93 19.39
N GLY A 737 -10.65 2.38 20.59
CA GLY A 737 -9.62 2.25 21.63
C GLY A 737 -8.78 3.51 21.84
N SER A 738 -7.45 3.39 21.68
CA SER A 738 -6.54 4.51 21.95
C SER A 738 -6.63 5.66 20.94
N TYR A 739 -7.25 5.46 19.77
CA TYR A 739 -7.48 6.52 18.79
C TYR A 739 -8.57 7.51 19.22
N GLY A 740 -9.46 7.12 20.14
CA GLY A 740 -10.53 7.96 20.69
C GLY A 740 -11.68 8.31 19.73
N ARG A 741 -11.55 7.97 18.45
CA ARG A 741 -12.58 8.08 17.40
C ARG A 741 -12.30 7.08 16.29
N ALA A 742 -13.32 6.74 15.50
CA ALA A 742 -13.12 5.95 14.29
C ALA A 742 -12.17 6.70 13.33
N ILE A 743 -11.09 6.02 12.95
CA ILE A 743 -10.19 6.43 11.88
C ILE A 743 -10.68 5.85 10.54
N HIS A 744 -10.12 6.28 9.42
CA HIS A 744 -10.63 5.90 8.11
C HIS A 744 -10.50 4.39 7.86
N GLU A 745 -9.41 3.79 8.32
CA GLU A 745 -9.09 2.37 8.22
C GLU A 745 -10.15 1.49 8.89
N MET A 746 -10.73 1.94 10.01
CA MET A 746 -11.83 1.24 10.69
C MET A 746 -13.11 1.25 9.85
N ILE A 747 -13.41 2.39 9.22
CA ILE A 747 -14.61 2.57 8.38
C ILE A 747 -14.47 1.76 7.08
N GLU A 748 -13.29 1.78 6.48
CA GLU A 748 -12.95 1.01 5.29
C GLU A 748 -13.01 -0.49 5.56
N ALA A 749 -12.42 -0.97 6.67
CA ALA A 749 -12.47 -2.38 7.06
C ALA A 749 -13.92 -2.88 7.27
N ARG A 750 -14.78 -2.06 7.88
CA ARG A 750 -16.23 -2.34 7.98
C ARG A 750 -16.86 -2.50 6.58
N ASP A 751 -16.55 -1.59 5.66
CA ASP A 751 -17.16 -1.54 4.33
C ASP A 751 -16.61 -2.59 3.34
N VAL A 752 -15.46 -3.21 3.66
CA VAL A 752 -14.97 -4.43 3.00
C VAL A 752 -15.97 -5.60 3.17
N ARG A 753 -16.70 -5.68 4.30
CA ARG A 753 -17.74 -6.69 4.57
C ARG A 753 -17.27 -8.15 4.52
N LEU A 754 -16.06 -8.42 5.04
CA LEU A 754 -15.44 -9.74 5.24
C LEU A 754 -15.10 -10.01 6.71
N GLY A 755 -16.03 -9.69 7.61
CA GLY A 755 -15.80 -9.83 9.03
C GLY A 755 -14.77 -8.82 9.54
N GLN A 756 -13.76 -9.28 10.26
CA GLN A 756 -12.62 -8.48 10.74
C GLN A 756 -11.53 -8.33 9.67
N TYR A 757 -11.68 -8.95 8.49
CA TYR A 757 -10.75 -8.81 7.37
C TYR A 757 -10.86 -7.45 6.69
N GLY A 758 -10.11 -6.49 7.23
CA GLY A 758 -9.90 -5.18 6.61
C GLY A 758 -8.84 -5.23 5.53
N HIS A 759 -9.18 -5.78 4.34
CA HIS A 759 -8.31 -5.73 3.14
C HIS A 759 -7.88 -4.31 2.74
N SER A 760 -8.49 -3.28 3.33
CA SER A 760 -8.12 -1.89 3.17
C SER A 760 -6.79 -1.52 3.84
N ASN A 761 -6.16 -2.40 4.62
CA ASN A 761 -4.87 -2.13 5.29
C ASN A 761 -3.93 -3.37 5.34
N GLN A 762 -2.63 -3.09 5.31
CA GLN A 762 -1.48 -3.97 5.10
C GLN A 762 -1.38 -5.10 6.12
N PRO A 763 -1.68 -4.94 7.43
CA PRO A 763 -1.60 -6.03 8.39
C PRO A 763 -2.53 -7.21 8.06
N ALA A 764 -3.56 -6.99 7.23
CA ALA A 764 -4.48 -8.04 6.83
C ALA A 764 -4.01 -8.81 5.57
N HIS A 765 -3.16 -8.24 4.73
CA HIS A 765 -2.97 -8.71 3.35
C HIS A 765 -2.53 -10.18 3.19
N HIS A 766 -1.78 -10.73 4.15
CA HIS A 766 -1.33 -12.13 4.12
C HIS A 766 -2.33 -13.12 4.73
N ILE A 767 -3.30 -12.65 5.52
CA ILE A 767 -4.11 -13.51 6.42
C ILE A 767 -4.90 -14.56 5.64
N ALA A 768 -5.51 -14.19 4.52
CA ALA A 768 -6.25 -15.14 3.68
C ALA A 768 -5.37 -16.29 3.16
N TYR A 769 -4.07 -16.05 2.95
CA TYR A 769 -3.12 -17.04 2.47
C TYR A 769 -2.63 -18.00 3.56
N LEU A 770 -2.85 -17.71 4.85
CA LEU A 770 -2.47 -18.63 5.94
C LEU A 770 -3.19 -19.99 5.82
N TYR A 771 -4.41 -20.03 5.29
CA TYR A 771 -5.11 -21.31 5.07
C TYR A 771 -4.35 -22.29 4.18
N THR A 772 -3.50 -21.80 3.25
CA THR A 772 -2.63 -22.64 2.42
C THR A 772 -1.62 -23.45 3.26
N GLN A 773 -1.24 -22.92 4.43
CA GLN A 773 -0.28 -23.53 5.36
C GLN A 773 -0.97 -24.26 6.52
N LEU A 774 -2.31 -24.35 6.50
CA LEU A 774 -3.14 -24.95 7.55
C LEU A 774 -4.07 -26.06 7.02
N GLY A 775 -3.84 -26.51 5.79
CA GLY A 775 -4.58 -27.61 5.18
C GLY A 775 -5.99 -27.27 4.71
N ARG A 776 -6.31 -25.98 4.50
CA ARG A 776 -7.59 -25.53 3.91
C ARG A 776 -7.41 -24.57 2.72
N PRO A 777 -6.57 -24.88 1.71
CA PRO A 777 -6.25 -23.94 0.63
C PRO A 777 -7.49 -23.45 -0.17
N TRP A 778 -8.57 -24.22 -0.22
CA TRP A 778 -9.84 -23.79 -0.83
C TRP A 778 -10.44 -22.52 -0.18
N ARG A 779 -10.19 -22.28 1.12
CA ARG A 779 -10.63 -21.04 1.78
C ARG A 779 -9.84 -19.83 1.31
N THR A 780 -8.52 -19.97 1.08
CA THR A 780 -7.72 -18.93 0.40
C THR A 780 -8.29 -18.62 -0.97
N GLN A 781 -8.59 -19.66 -1.77
CA GLN A 781 -9.09 -19.52 -3.13
C GLN A 781 -10.42 -18.74 -3.17
N GLU A 782 -11.36 -19.07 -2.29
CA GLU A 782 -12.64 -18.38 -2.15
C GLU A 782 -12.47 -16.89 -1.78
N ILE A 783 -11.70 -16.61 -0.73
CA ILE A 783 -11.56 -15.25 -0.18
C ILE A 783 -10.78 -14.34 -1.14
N VAL A 784 -9.67 -14.83 -1.71
CA VAL A 784 -8.85 -14.05 -2.65
C VAL A 784 -9.63 -13.72 -3.91
N ARG A 785 -10.46 -14.65 -4.41
CA ARG A 785 -11.29 -14.40 -5.59
C ARG A 785 -12.43 -13.43 -5.32
N ASP A 786 -13.03 -13.44 -4.12
CA ASP A 786 -13.97 -12.41 -3.69
C ASP A 786 -13.31 -11.02 -3.67
N VAL A 787 -12.13 -10.91 -3.04
CA VAL A 787 -11.36 -9.67 -2.97
C VAL A 787 -11.05 -9.10 -4.35
N LEU A 788 -10.47 -9.91 -5.24
CA LEU A 788 -10.12 -9.51 -6.61
C LEU A 788 -11.34 -9.09 -7.44
N ALA A 789 -12.51 -9.71 -7.20
CA ALA A 789 -13.72 -9.42 -7.94
C ALA A 789 -14.34 -8.05 -7.61
N ARG A 790 -14.25 -7.57 -6.36
CA ARG A 790 -15.03 -6.40 -5.91
C ARG A 790 -14.28 -5.30 -5.17
N LEU A 791 -13.03 -5.48 -4.75
CA LEU A 791 -12.31 -4.49 -3.95
C LEU A 791 -11.40 -3.54 -4.78
N TYR A 792 -11.20 -3.83 -6.07
CA TYR A 792 -10.35 -3.06 -6.99
C TYR A 792 -11.11 -2.29 -8.08
N GLN A 793 -12.41 -2.06 -7.89
CA GLN A 793 -13.31 -1.42 -8.86
C GLN A 793 -13.31 0.12 -8.80
N GLY A 794 -13.86 0.74 -9.86
CA GLY A 794 -14.22 2.16 -9.90
C GLY A 794 -13.11 3.06 -10.45
N SER A 795 -12.16 2.49 -11.19
CA SER A 795 -11.07 3.21 -11.85
C SER A 795 -11.58 4.34 -12.76
N GLU A 796 -12.75 4.17 -13.38
CA GLU A 796 -13.34 5.12 -14.32
C GLU A 796 -13.93 6.37 -13.65
N ILE A 797 -14.03 6.38 -12.31
CA ILE A 797 -14.51 7.51 -11.51
C ILE A 797 -13.48 7.94 -10.46
N GLY A 798 -12.20 7.69 -10.73
CA GLY A 798 -11.07 8.09 -9.88
C GLY A 798 -10.88 7.25 -8.62
N GLN A 799 -11.60 6.13 -8.45
CA GLN A 799 -11.42 5.20 -7.33
C GLN A 799 -10.41 4.11 -7.72
N GLY A 800 -10.64 2.83 -7.40
CA GLY A 800 -9.79 1.71 -7.81
C GLY A 800 -9.22 0.88 -6.66
N TYR A 801 -9.32 1.33 -5.42
CA TYR A 801 -8.86 0.61 -4.22
C TYR A 801 -9.89 0.69 -3.09
N CYS A 802 -9.79 -0.21 -2.10
CA CYS A 802 -10.65 -0.22 -0.91
C CYS A 802 -10.06 0.47 0.33
N GLY A 803 -8.81 0.90 0.27
CA GLY A 803 -8.08 1.63 1.30
C GLY A 803 -6.92 2.38 0.67
N ASP A 804 -5.89 2.69 1.44
CA ASP A 804 -4.67 3.33 0.92
C ASP A 804 -3.88 2.40 0.00
N GLU A 805 -3.22 2.98 -1.02
CA GLU A 805 -2.45 2.21 -2.02
C GLU A 805 -1.04 1.86 -1.53
N ASP A 806 -0.49 2.74 -0.69
CA ASP A 806 0.78 2.62 0.04
C ASP A 806 1.99 2.17 -0.78
N ASN A 807 2.38 3.06 -1.70
CA ASN A 807 3.64 3.02 -2.43
C ASN A 807 3.86 1.72 -3.21
N GLY A 808 2.78 1.20 -3.80
CA GLY A 808 2.80 -0.03 -4.57
C GLY A 808 2.38 -1.28 -3.81
N GLU A 809 2.21 -1.26 -2.48
CA GLU A 809 2.00 -2.47 -1.67
C GLU A 809 0.68 -3.17 -2.06
N MET A 810 -0.44 -2.43 -2.05
CA MET A 810 -1.75 -3.00 -2.39
C MET A 810 -1.81 -3.33 -3.89
N SER A 811 -1.10 -2.56 -4.72
CA SER A 811 -0.96 -2.84 -6.15
C SER A 811 -0.21 -4.15 -6.42
N ALA A 812 0.90 -4.40 -5.72
CA ALA A 812 1.66 -5.64 -5.82
C ALA A 812 0.88 -6.83 -5.26
N TRP A 813 0.06 -6.63 -4.21
CA TRP A 813 -0.88 -7.64 -3.74
C TRP A 813 -1.84 -8.09 -4.86
N TYR A 814 -2.43 -7.13 -5.57
CA TYR A 814 -3.31 -7.43 -6.71
C TYR A 814 -2.58 -8.20 -7.80
N LEU A 815 -1.38 -7.76 -8.18
CA LEU A 815 -0.58 -8.40 -9.23
C LEU A 815 -0.27 -9.86 -8.91
N PHE A 816 0.26 -10.12 -7.71
CA PHE A 816 0.56 -11.48 -7.27
C PHE A 816 -0.71 -12.33 -7.21
N SER A 817 -1.75 -11.83 -6.54
CA SER A 817 -2.99 -12.59 -6.35
C SER A 817 -3.72 -12.87 -7.66
N ALA A 818 -3.68 -11.95 -8.64
CA ALA A 818 -4.26 -12.15 -9.96
C ALA A 818 -3.53 -13.25 -10.76
N LEU A 819 -2.23 -13.43 -10.54
CA LEU A 819 -1.44 -14.55 -11.06
C LEU A 819 -1.67 -15.86 -10.27
N GLY A 820 -2.41 -15.82 -9.15
CA GLY A 820 -2.62 -16.96 -8.27
C GLY A 820 -1.43 -17.26 -7.34
N LEU A 821 -0.56 -16.28 -7.11
CA LEU A 821 0.65 -16.41 -6.28
C LEU A 821 0.63 -15.39 -5.14
N TYR A 822 1.35 -15.64 -4.05
CA TYR A 822 1.55 -14.65 -2.99
C TYR A 822 2.83 -14.91 -2.18
N PRO A 823 3.68 -13.91 -1.91
CA PRO A 823 4.90 -14.04 -1.11
C PRO A 823 4.61 -14.12 0.40
N LEU A 824 3.91 -15.17 0.86
CA LEU A 824 3.46 -15.30 2.25
C LEU A 824 4.61 -15.24 3.28
N ARG A 825 5.72 -15.93 3.00
CA ARG A 825 6.88 -16.04 3.90
C ARG A 825 8.05 -15.23 3.36
N VAL A 826 7.92 -13.90 3.33
CA VAL A 826 9.02 -13.02 2.91
C VAL A 826 10.27 -13.35 3.72
N GLY A 827 11.41 -13.50 3.03
CA GLY A 827 12.66 -14.02 3.60
C GLY A 827 12.90 -15.50 3.30
N SER A 828 11.91 -16.19 2.70
CA SER A 828 12.00 -17.53 2.14
C SER A 828 11.71 -17.47 0.63
N PRO A 829 12.48 -18.17 -0.23
CA PRO A 829 12.31 -18.11 -1.67
C PRO A 829 11.12 -18.96 -2.17
N VAL A 830 9.93 -18.77 -1.60
CA VAL A 830 8.71 -19.52 -1.93
C VAL A 830 7.49 -18.60 -2.04
N TYR A 831 6.53 -18.97 -2.88
CA TYR A 831 5.24 -18.30 -3.02
C TYR A 831 4.11 -19.25 -2.66
N ALA A 832 3.16 -18.82 -1.84
CA ALA A 832 1.90 -19.51 -1.63
C ALA A 832 1.06 -19.47 -2.93
N ILE A 833 0.28 -20.52 -3.18
CA ILE A 833 -0.57 -20.63 -4.36
C ILE A 833 -2.03 -20.36 -3.95
N GLY A 834 -2.63 -19.35 -4.55
CA GLY A 834 -4.03 -18.96 -4.38
C GLY A 834 -4.93 -19.49 -5.51
N SER A 835 -5.65 -18.58 -6.15
CA SER A 835 -6.52 -18.87 -7.30
C SER A 835 -6.33 -17.80 -8.37
N PRO A 836 -5.88 -18.16 -9.60
CA PRO A 836 -5.61 -17.19 -10.65
C PRO A 836 -6.90 -16.50 -11.13
N LEU A 837 -6.78 -15.23 -11.50
CA LEU A 837 -7.90 -14.40 -11.97
C LEU A 837 -8.19 -14.59 -13.47
N PHE A 838 -7.13 -14.73 -14.27
CA PHE A 838 -7.23 -14.78 -15.73
C PHE A 838 -7.28 -16.22 -16.25
N ARG A 839 -7.80 -16.41 -17.47
CA ARG A 839 -7.79 -17.72 -18.13
C ARG A 839 -6.38 -18.11 -18.57
N ARG A 840 -5.59 -17.12 -18.98
CA ARG A 840 -4.16 -17.25 -19.27
C ARG A 840 -3.45 -15.97 -18.88
N ALA A 841 -2.26 -16.10 -18.29
CA ALA A 841 -1.34 -15.00 -18.07
C ALA A 841 0.08 -15.44 -18.47
N VAL A 842 0.81 -14.55 -19.15
CA VAL A 842 2.23 -14.73 -19.47
C VAL A 842 2.98 -13.58 -18.83
N VAL A 843 4.00 -13.92 -18.04
CA VAL A 843 4.92 -12.94 -17.45
C VAL A 843 6.30 -13.17 -18.04
N HIS A 844 6.82 -12.19 -18.77
CA HIS A 844 8.15 -12.23 -19.38
C HIS A 844 9.21 -11.91 -18.33
N LEU A 845 9.85 -12.95 -17.81
CA LEU A 845 10.95 -12.84 -16.83
C LEU A 845 12.30 -13.00 -17.53
N ASP A 846 13.37 -12.54 -16.88
CA ASP A 846 14.72 -12.60 -17.44
C ASP A 846 15.20 -14.05 -17.69
N GLY A 847 14.73 -15.02 -16.87
CA GLY A 847 15.06 -16.44 -16.99
C GLY A 847 14.15 -17.24 -17.94
N GLY A 848 13.04 -16.67 -18.41
CA GLY A 848 12.04 -17.32 -19.26
C GLY A 848 10.62 -16.88 -18.92
N ASP A 849 9.66 -17.23 -19.78
CA ASP A 849 8.26 -16.87 -19.57
C ASP A 849 7.62 -17.73 -18.48
N LEU A 850 7.08 -17.09 -17.44
CA LEU A 850 6.11 -17.74 -16.55
C LEU A 850 4.76 -17.76 -17.27
N GLU A 851 4.29 -18.95 -17.63
CA GLU A 851 2.97 -19.14 -18.25
C GLU A 851 2.00 -19.75 -17.24
N ILE A 852 0.93 -19.03 -16.91
CA ILE A 852 -0.16 -19.50 -16.07
C ILE A 852 -1.38 -19.77 -16.95
N VAL A 853 -1.86 -21.01 -16.97
CA VAL A 853 -3.06 -21.41 -17.71
C VAL A 853 -4.08 -21.95 -16.72
N ALA A 854 -5.26 -21.33 -16.65
CA ALA A 854 -6.34 -21.73 -15.76
C ALA A 854 -7.52 -22.25 -16.57
N HIS A 855 -7.56 -23.57 -16.77
CA HIS A 855 -8.63 -24.26 -17.46
C HIS A 855 -9.95 -24.09 -16.71
N ASP A 856 -11.00 -23.80 -17.47
CA ASP A 856 -12.37 -23.59 -16.96
C ASP A 856 -12.49 -22.42 -15.95
N ASN A 857 -11.50 -21.53 -15.86
CA ASN A 857 -11.58 -20.37 -14.95
C ASN A 857 -12.76 -19.46 -15.32
N SER A 858 -13.55 -19.09 -14.32
CA SER A 858 -14.72 -18.21 -14.46
C SER A 858 -14.99 -17.49 -13.15
N HIS A 859 -16.03 -16.66 -13.12
CA HIS A 859 -16.51 -16.04 -11.88
C HIS A 859 -16.87 -17.07 -10.81
N ASP A 860 -17.41 -18.24 -11.21
CA ASP A 860 -17.88 -19.28 -10.28
C ASP A 860 -16.83 -20.38 -10.06
N ASN A 861 -15.97 -20.64 -11.04
CA ASN A 861 -14.93 -21.67 -10.98
C ASN A 861 -13.66 -21.10 -10.33
N VAL A 862 -13.71 -20.97 -9.01
CA VAL A 862 -12.63 -20.38 -8.20
C VAL A 862 -11.69 -21.40 -7.57
N TYR A 863 -12.08 -22.68 -7.49
CA TYR A 863 -11.34 -23.69 -6.73
C TYR A 863 -10.38 -24.50 -7.60
N VAL A 864 -9.13 -24.62 -7.15
CA VAL A 864 -8.12 -25.46 -7.81
C VAL A 864 -8.46 -26.93 -7.56
N GLN A 865 -8.65 -27.69 -8.64
CA GLN A 865 -8.87 -29.14 -8.61
C GLN A 865 -7.57 -29.91 -8.80
N ARG A 866 -6.63 -29.34 -9.58
CA ARG A 866 -5.32 -29.90 -9.89
C ARG A 866 -4.40 -28.78 -10.38
N LEU A 867 -3.11 -28.92 -10.08
CA LEU A 867 -2.03 -28.12 -10.66
C LEU A 867 -0.99 -29.02 -11.32
N LEU A 868 -0.57 -28.65 -12.53
CA LEU A 868 0.66 -29.15 -13.15
C LEU A 868 1.71 -28.06 -13.21
N VAL A 869 2.95 -28.39 -12.88
CA VAL A 869 4.12 -27.53 -13.04
C VAL A 869 5.02 -28.20 -14.07
N ASN A 870 5.19 -27.55 -15.23
CA ASN A 870 5.95 -28.11 -16.36
C ASN A 870 5.48 -29.53 -16.77
N GLY A 871 4.18 -29.79 -16.69
CA GLY A 871 3.55 -31.07 -17.03
C GLY A 871 3.49 -32.09 -15.90
N GLU A 872 4.18 -31.85 -14.78
CA GLU A 872 4.22 -32.78 -13.63
C GLU A 872 3.23 -32.38 -12.54
N PRO A 873 2.56 -33.35 -11.87
CA PRO A 873 1.67 -33.06 -10.74
C PRO A 873 2.36 -32.31 -9.61
N HIS A 874 1.73 -31.23 -9.15
CA HIS A 874 2.18 -30.46 -7.99
C HIS A 874 1.11 -30.49 -6.89
N GLU A 875 1.45 -31.06 -5.74
CA GLU A 875 0.51 -31.30 -4.63
C GLU A 875 0.72 -30.35 -3.43
N HIS A 876 1.64 -29.39 -3.53
CA HIS A 876 1.89 -28.39 -2.48
C HIS A 876 1.13 -27.10 -2.80
N ALA A 877 0.59 -26.43 -1.77
CA ALA A 877 -0.03 -25.11 -1.91
C ALA A 877 1.01 -23.96 -1.91
N TRP A 878 2.26 -24.25 -2.29
CA TRP A 878 3.33 -23.28 -2.50
C TRP A 878 4.27 -23.75 -3.62
N ILE A 879 5.06 -22.85 -4.15
CA ILE A 879 6.03 -23.11 -5.23
C ILE A 879 7.31 -22.30 -4.98
N ASP A 880 8.45 -22.90 -5.31
CA ASP A 880 9.76 -22.28 -5.12
C ASP A 880 10.01 -21.18 -6.16
N HIS A 881 10.72 -20.13 -5.75
CA HIS A 881 11.06 -18.99 -6.59
C HIS A 881 11.85 -19.41 -7.82
N ASP A 882 12.85 -20.28 -7.67
CA ASP A 882 13.72 -20.71 -8.78
C ASP A 882 12.94 -21.40 -9.90
N VAL A 883 11.86 -22.12 -9.55
CA VAL A 883 10.99 -22.75 -10.54
C VAL A 883 10.28 -21.68 -11.37
N ILE A 884 9.71 -20.67 -10.71
CA ILE A 884 9.03 -19.57 -11.39
C ILE A 884 10.01 -18.73 -12.21
N ALA A 885 11.13 -18.32 -11.61
CA ALA A 885 12.12 -17.43 -12.23
C ALA A 885 12.77 -18.06 -13.47
N ALA A 886 12.82 -19.39 -13.56
CA ALA A 886 13.29 -20.13 -14.72
C ALA A 886 12.27 -20.28 -15.86
N GLY A 887 11.09 -19.64 -15.77
CA GLY A 887 10.06 -19.68 -16.82
C GLY A 887 9.17 -20.92 -16.77
N ALA A 888 8.57 -21.20 -15.61
CA ALA A 888 7.68 -22.35 -15.45
C ALA A 888 6.32 -22.17 -16.15
N ARG A 889 5.72 -23.30 -16.54
CA ARG A 889 4.33 -23.38 -16.96
C ARG A 889 3.47 -23.98 -15.84
N LEU A 890 2.53 -23.19 -15.33
CA LEU A 890 1.58 -23.54 -14.26
C LEU A 890 0.19 -23.78 -14.87
N GLU A 891 -0.27 -25.03 -14.89
CA GLU A 891 -1.58 -25.39 -15.43
C GLU A 891 -2.56 -25.77 -14.33
N PHE A 892 -3.52 -24.89 -14.08
CA PHE A 892 -4.59 -25.09 -13.13
C PHE A 892 -5.80 -25.69 -13.84
N THR A 893 -6.38 -26.73 -13.24
CA THR A 893 -7.75 -27.16 -13.54
C THR A 893 -8.67 -26.56 -12.48
N MET A 894 -9.59 -25.68 -12.88
CA MET A 894 -10.49 -24.99 -11.96
C MET A 894 -11.84 -25.71 -11.84
N GLY A 895 -12.57 -25.47 -10.75
CA GLY A 895 -13.90 -26.02 -10.53
C GLY A 895 -14.75 -25.17 -9.58
N PRO A 896 -16.08 -25.37 -9.58
CA PRO A 896 -17.03 -24.58 -8.79
C PRO A 896 -17.16 -25.03 -7.33
N THR A 897 -16.56 -26.17 -6.96
CA THR A 897 -16.61 -26.71 -5.59
C THR A 897 -15.20 -26.92 -5.03
N PRO A 898 -15.01 -26.75 -3.70
CA PRO A 898 -13.74 -27.03 -3.04
C PRO A 898 -13.19 -28.44 -3.35
N SER A 899 -11.87 -28.55 -3.47
CA SER A 899 -11.14 -29.82 -3.58
C SER A 899 -10.14 -29.95 -2.43
N LEU A 900 -9.56 -31.14 -2.24
CA LEU A 900 -8.49 -31.40 -1.25
C LEU A 900 -7.08 -31.15 -1.81
N TRP A 901 -6.94 -30.57 -3.00
CA TRP A 901 -5.63 -30.23 -3.56
C TRP A 901 -4.85 -29.32 -2.60
N GLY A 902 -3.60 -29.67 -2.29
CA GLY A 902 -2.75 -28.89 -1.39
C GLY A 902 -3.04 -29.03 0.10
N ALA A 903 -4.00 -29.86 0.53
CA ALA A 903 -4.45 -29.91 1.92
C ALA A 903 -3.53 -30.73 2.86
N ASP A 904 -2.92 -31.80 2.35
CA ASP A 904 -2.20 -32.81 3.16
C ASP A 904 -0.68 -32.57 3.23
N ARG A 905 -0.18 -31.48 2.65
CA ARG A 905 1.23 -31.10 2.64
C ARG A 905 1.37 -29.76 3.33
N LEU A 906 1.80 -29.76 4.59
CA LEU A 906 2.05 -28.54 5.36
C LEU A 906 3.55 -28.19 5.34
N PRO A 907 3.94 -26.92 5.53
CA PRO A 907 5.35 -26.55 5.67
C PRO A 907 5.95 -27.16 6.95
N GLU A 908 7.27 -27.14 7.07
CA GLU A 908 7.92 -27.43 8.35
C GLU A 908 7.83 -26.22 9.31
N PRO A 909 7.72 -26.45 10.63
CA PRO A 909 7.78 -25.38 11.63
C PRO A 909 9.19 -24.79 11.70
N LEU A 910 9.30 -23.51 12.07
CA LEU A 910 10.60 -22.83 12.20
C LEU A 910 11.50 -23.47 13.29
N GLY A 911 10.88 -24.07 14.31
CA GLY A 911 11.55 -24.91 15.29
C GLY A 911 10.54 -25.61 16.19
N THR A 912 11.02 -26.53 17.03
CA THR A 912 10.18 -27.29 17.96
C THR A 912 10.30 -26.76 19.39
N GLY A 913 9.20 -26.73 20.13
CA GLY A 913 9.18 -26.36 21.55
C GLY A 913 9.14 -24.86 21.83
N LEU A 914 9.35 -24.48 23.09
CA LEU A 914 9.40 -23.09 23.51
C LEU A 914 10.76 -22.45 23.14
N PRO A 915 10.80 -21.12 22.89
CA PRO A 915 12.05 -20.38 22.74
C PRO A 915 12.93 -20.50 23.98
N LEU A 916 14.21 -20.15 23.86
CA LEU A 916 15.15 -20.24 24.96
C LEU A 916 14.73 -19.33 26.13
N ARG A 917 14.94 -19.82 27.35
CA ARG A 917 14.73 -19.04 28.58
C ARG A 917 16.04 -18.38 29.01
N ASP A 918 15.96 -17.15 29.48
CA ASP A 918 17.08 -16.48 30.14
C ASP A 918 17.16 -16.93 31.60
N LEU A 919 18.24 -17.64 31.96
CA LEU A 919 18.49 -18.07 33.34
C LEU A 919 18.94 -16.91 34.24
N THR A 920 19.38 -15.80 33.67
CA THR A 920 19.85 -14.62 34.43
C THR A 920 18.74 -13.65 34.77
N ALA A 921 17.55 -13.83 34.18
CA ALA A 921 16.38 -13.02 34.47
C ALA A 921 16.11 -12.97 35.99
N SER A 922 15.94 -11.75 36.53
CA SER A 922 15.70 -11.46 37.95
C SER A 922 16.89 -11.57 38.90
N LEU A 923 18.11 -11.81 38.41
CA LEU A 923 19.30 -11.70 39.26
C LEU A 923 19.60 -10.23 39.61
N PRO A 924 20.14 -9.95 40.81
CA PRO A 924 20.48 -8.59 41.19
C PRO A 924 21.77 -8.13 40.51
N GLY A 925 21.83 -6.86 40.13
CA GLY A 925 23.04 -6.19 39.65
C GLY A 925 22.90 -5.62 38.25
N GLN A 926 23.81 -4.70 37.91
CA GLN A 926 23.75 -3.94 36.66
C GLN A 926 23.95 -4.79 35.40
N LEU A 927 24.46 -6.03 35.51
CA LEU A 927 24.62 -6.93 34.36
C LEU A 927 23.35 -7.74 34.06
N PHE A 928 22.36 -7.72 34.95
CA PHE A 928 21.19 -8.62 34.93
C PHE A 928 19.87 -7.87 35.16
N ASP A 929 19.84 -6.55 34.98
CA ASP A 929 18.68 -5.69 35.24
C ASP A 929 17.79 -5.45 34.00
N ASP A 930 17.97 -6.29 32.96
CA ASP A 930 17.24 -6.27 31.69
C ASP A 930 17.24 -4.90 30.99
N THR A 931 18.37 -4.19 31.06
CA THR A 931 18.54 -2.95 30.29
C THR A 931 19.97 -2.72 29.79
N ALA A 932 20.08 -2.11 28.61
CA ALA A 932 21.35 -1.64 28.07
C ALA A 932 21.70 -0.20 28.50
N ARG A 933 20.92 0.39 29.43
CA ARG A 933 21.11 1.76 29.91
C ARG A 933 22.02 1.87 31.13
N THR A 934 22.10 0.81 31.93
CA THR A 934 23.05 0.66 33.03
C THR A 934 24.30 -0.04 32.50
N GLU A 935 25.45 0.21 33.13
CA GLU A 935 26.72 -0.37 32.71
C GLU A 935 27.70 -0.40 33.89
N THR A 936 28.55 -1.42 33.92
CA THR A 936 29.49 -1.63 35.01
C THR A 936 30.81 -2.21 34.51
N THR A 937 31.90 -1.90 35.23
CA THR A 937 33.22 -2.47 34.95
C THR A 937 33.30 -3.88 35.54
N VAL A 938 33.82 -4.82 34.76
CA VAL A 938 34.03 -6.20 35.16
C VAL A 938 35.50 -6.38 35.55
N ASP A 939 35.77 -6.30 36.86
CA ASP A 939 37.13 -6.37 37.44
C ASP A 939 37.57 -7.82 37.81
N GLY A 940 36.71 -8.81 37.60
CA GLY A 940 36.95 -10.22 37.91
C GLY A 940 35.90 -11.14 37.29
N PRO A 941 35.96 -12.46 37.56
CA PRO A 941 35.02 -13.41 36.98
C PRO A 941 33.56 -13.11 37.35
N VAL A 942 32.67 -13.09 36.35
CA VAL A 942 31.22 -12.96 36.57
C VAL A 942 30.68 -14.36 36.83
N THR A 943 30.35 -14.68 38.08
CA THR A 943 29.79 -15.99 38.48
C THR A 943 28.30 -15.87 38.70
N VAL A 944 27.55 -16.82 38.15
CA VAL A 944 26.08 -16.88 38.17
C VAL A 944 25.64 -18.26 38.66
N ASP A 945 24.89 -18.30 39.77
CA ASP A 945 24.41 -19.53 40.41
C ASP A 945 23.02 -19.92 39.87
N VAL A 946 23.00 -20.47 38.66
CA VAL A 946 21.77 -20.87 37.96
C VAL A 946 21.89 -22.29 37.41
N ALA A 947 20.80 -23.05 37.51
CA ALA A 947 20.72 -24.41 37.01
C ALA A 947 20.09 -24.48 35.62
N GLY A 948 20.73 -25.21 34.71
CA GLY A 948 20.21 -25.46 33.37
C GLY A 948 21.34 -25.83 32.41
N ARG A 949 20.98 -26.09 31.15
CA ARG A 949 21.93 -26.30 30.05
C ARG A 949 21.99 -25.03 29.20
N VAL A 950 23.03 -24.22 29.39
CA VAL A 950 23.22 -22.98 28.62
C VAL A 950 23.70 -23.33 27.22
N VAL A 951 22.96 -22.90 26.20
CA VAL A 951 23.24 -23.18 24.77
C VAL A 951 23.68 -21.94 24.01
N LEU A 952 23.27 -20.75 24.48
CA LEU A 952 23.64 -19.44 23.96
C LEU A 952 23.91 -18.51 25.15
N TYR A 953 24.81 -17.56 24.98
CA TYR A 953 24.92 -16.42 25.90
C TYR A 953 25.10 -15.13 25.11
N THR A 954 24.68 -14.01 25.70
CA THR A 954 24.83 -12.69 25.10
C THR A 954 25.73 -11.82 25.97
N LEU A 955 26.52 -10.96 25.33
CA LEU A 955 27.26 -9.88 25.99
C LEU A 955 26.88 -8.56 25.34
N THR A 956 26.57 -7.55 26.14
CA THR A 956 26.23 -6.20 25.65
C THR A 956 27.34 -5.22 25.98
N SER A 957 27.94 -4.61 24.96
CA SER A 957 28.99 -3.60 25.15
C SER A 957 28.48 -2.36 25.88
N ALA A 958 29.33 -1.71 26.66
CA ALA A 958 29.00 -0.43 27.29
C ALA A 958 28.93 0.72 26.25
N SER A 959 28.34 1.84 26.67
CA SER A 959 28.33 3.08 25.88
C SER A 959 29.72 3.71 25.73
N THR A 960 30.60 3.46 26.71
CA THR A 960 31.97 3.97 26.79
C THR A 960 32.86 2.98 27.55
N GLY A 961 34.17 2.94 27.24
CA GLY A 961 35.13 2.05 27.92
C GLY A 961 35.56 0.86 27.04
N PRO A 962 36.36 -0.07 27.59
CA PRO A 962 36.90 -1.19 26.84
C PRO A 962 35.86 -2.30 26.62
N ASP A 963 35.76 -2.79 25.39
CA ASP A 963 34.94 -3.93 25.00
C ASP A 963 35.63 -5.25 25.34
N PRO A 964 34.90 -6.35 25.61
CA PRO A 964 35.52 -7.65 25.79
C PRO A 964 36.09 -8.15 24.46
N THR A 965 37.37 -8.56 24.47
CA THR A 965 38.07 -9.09 23.28
C THR A 965 38.31 -10.60 23.33
N ALA A 966 38.38 -11.17 24.53
CA ALA A 966 38.50 -12.61 24.76
C ALA A 966 37.97 -12.99 26.15
N TRP A 967 37.36 -14.18 26.25
CA TRP A 967 36.85 -14.73 27.49
C TRP A 967 36.61 -16.23 27.40
N THR A 968 36.44 -16.85 28.56
CA THR A 968 36.09 -18.28 28.71
C THR A 968 34.80 -18.40 29.53
N LEU A 969 33.83 -19.16 29.02
CA LEU A 969 32.64 -19.59 29.75
C LEU A 969 32.93 -20.93 30.43
N LEU A 970 32.78 -20.99 31.74
CA LEU A 970 32.98 -22.16 32.56
C LEU A 970 31.65 -22.62 33.19
N GLY A 971 31.46 -23.93 33.31
CA GLY A 971 30.36 -24.57 34.03
C GLY A 971 30.85 -25.37 35.23
N SER A 972 30.08 -25.41 36.30
CA SER A 972 30.37 -26.22 37.49
C SER A 972 29.08 -26.76 38.12
N SER A 973 29.15 -28.00 38.62
CA SER A 973 28.03 -28.65 39.33
C SER A 973 28.07 -28.40 40.84
N ASP A 974 29.22 -28.01 41.39
CA ASP A 974 29.47 -27.83 42.83
C ASP A 974 30.08 -26.46 43.22
N GLY A 975 30.35 -25.61 42.23
CA GLY A 975 30.94 -24.28 42.39
C GLY A 975 32.45 -24.28 42.61
N ARG A 976 33.09 -25.46 42.64
CA ARG A 976 34.52 -25.64 42.94
C ARG A 976 35.28 -26.18 41.74
N ASP A 977 34.76 -27.23 41.11
CA ASP A 977 35.36 -27.85 39.93
C ASP A 977 34.72 -27.23 38.67
N TRP A 978 35.52 -26.48 37.92
CA TRP A 978 35.07 -25.72 36.75
C TRP A 978 35.56 -26.38 35.46
N ARG A 979 34.62 -26.55 34.52
CA ARG A 979 34.88 -27.08 33.17
C ARG A 979 34.68 -25.98 32.13
N GLU A 980 35.59 -25.91 31.16
CA GLU A 980 35.42 -25.04 29.99
C GLU A 980 34.28 -25.53 29.10
N LEU A 981 33.31 -24.65 28.84
CA LEU A 981 32.17 -24.91 27.97
C LEU A 981 32.29 -24.17 26.63
N ASP A 982 32.89 -22.99 26.67
CA ASP A 982 33.15 -22.17 25.50
C ASP A 982 34.34 -21.24 25.73
N ARG A 983 35.05 -20.92 24.65
CA ARG A 983 36.15 -19.96 24.67
C ARG A 983 36.13 -19.11 23.42
N ARG A 984 36.13 -17.79 23.60
CA ARG A 984 36.13 -16.81 22.52
C ARG A 984 37.37 -15.95 22.59
N VAL A 985 37.95 -15.70 21.42
CA VAL A 985 39.13 -14.84 21.22
C VAL A 985 38.90 -13.95 20.02
N ASP A 986 39.69 -12.87 19.90
CA ASP A 986 39.67 -11.93 18.78
C ASP A 986 38.28 -11.34 18.47
N GLN A 987 37.49 -11.11 19.52
CA GLN A 987 36.13 -10.59 19.41
C GLN A 987 36.13 -9.06 19.27
N VAL A 988 35.25 -8.57 18.40
CA VAL A 988 35.08 -7.13 18.13
C VAL A 988 33.62 -6.72 18.30
N PHE A 989 33.38 -5.64 19.02
CA PHE A 989 32.08 -4.97 19.08
C PHE A 989 32.13 -3.76 18.15
N ARG A 990 31.50 -3.88 16.98
CA ARG A 990 31.55 -2.84 15.93
C ARG A 990 30.82 -1.56 16.37
N TRP A 991 29.79 -1.72 17.21
CA TRP A 991 28.98 -0.62 17.71
C TRP A 991 28.93 -0.60 19.25
N ARG A 992 28.70 0.58 19.81
CA ARG A 992 28.47 0.77 21.25
C ARG A 992 27.07 0.33 21.61
N ARG A 993 26.87 -0.18 22.84
CA ARG A 993 25.58 -0.76 23.27
C ARG A 993 25.06 -1.81 22.30
N GLN A 994 25.97 -2.62 21.79
CA GLN A 994 25.66 -3.74 20.91
C GLN A 994 25.56 -5.01 21.75
N THR A 995 24.44 -5.70 21.66
CA THR A 995 24.25 -7.06 22.19
C THR A 995 24.76 -8.06 21.15
N ARG A 996 25.79 -8.84 21.49
CA ARG A 996 26.30 -9.92 20.61
C ARG A 996 25.99 -11.29 21.22
N PRO A 997 25.43 -12.24 20.43
CA PRO A 997 25.22 -13.61 20.86
C PRO A 997 26.44 -14.50 20.59
N PHE A 998 26.55 -15.59 21.35
CA PHE A 998 27.58 -16.60 21.22
C PHE A 998 27.01 -17.98 21.56
N GLN A 999 27.04 -18.91 20.61
CA GLN A 999 26.64 -20.29 20.84
C GLN A 999 27.68 -21.00 21.71
N VAL A 1000 27.25 -21.76 22.70
CA VAL A 1000 28.18 -22.52 23.54
C VAL A 1000 28.73 -23.70 22.74
N THR A 1001 30.05 -23.86 22.69
CA THR A 1001 30.71 -24.93 21.93
C THR A 1001 30.38 -26.33 22.47
N THR A 1002 30.43 -26.52 23.79
CA THR A 1002 30.05 -27.79 24.45
C THR A 1002 29.00 -27.55 25.54
N PRO A 1003 27.72 -27.36 25.17
CA PRO A 1003 26.66 -27.03 26.11
C PRO A 1003 26.28 -28.23 26.98
N GLU A 1004 26.44 -28.06 28.30
CA GLU A 1004 26.16 -29.08 29.31
C GLU A 1004 25.33 -28.50 30.47
N HIS A 1005 24.64 -29.38 31.21
CA HIS A 1005 23.86 -28.98 32.37
C HIS A 1005 24.78 -28.73 33.57
N HIS A 1006 24.69 -27.53 34.15
CA HIS A 1006 25.44 -27.12 35.33
C HIS A 1006 24.56 -26.30 36.28
N ARG A 1007 25.05 -26.11 37.52
CA ARG A 1007 24.39 -25.29 38.56
C ARG A 1007 25.04 -23.93 38.78
N HIS A 1008 26.24 -23.76 38.24
CA HIS A 1008 27.04 -22.57 38.36
C HIS A 1008 27.71 -22.30 37.02
N TYR A 1009 27.66 -21.06 36.57
CA TYR A 1009 28.30 -20.58 35.36
C TYR A 1009 29.25 -19.43 35.69
N ARG A 1010 30.37 -19.33 34.97
CA ARG A 1010 31.35 -18.27 35.20
C ARG A 1010 31.94 -17.78 33.89
N LEU A 1011 31.86 -16.49 33.64
CA LEU A 1011 32.58 -15.81 32.56
C LEU A 1011 33.88 -15.22 33.11
N VAL A 1012 35.01 -15.62 32.52
CA VAL A 1012 36.35 -15.13 32.85
C VAL A 1012 36.87 -14.34 31.66
N PHE A 1013 37.08 -13.03 31.83
CA PHE A 1013 37.58 -12.13 30.78
C PHE A 1013 39.11 -12.00 30.87
N ASP A 1014 39.77 -11.97 29.70
CA ASP A 1014 41.24 -11.92 29.63
C ASP A 1014 41.80 -10.49 29.82
N GLY A 1015 40.95 -9.46 29.84
CA GLY A 1015 41.34 -8.06 30.01
C GLY A 1015 40.22 -7.16 30.55
N PRO A 1016 40.54 -5.88 30.84
CA PRO A 1016 39.57 -4.91 31.35
C PRO A 1016 38.35 -4.84 30.43
N THR A 1017 37.18 -5.02 31.02
CA THR A 1017 35.93 -5.14 30.26
C THR A 1017 34.86 -4.29 30.93
N ARG A 1018 34.06 -3.57 30.14
CA ARG A 1018 32.87 -2.87 30.63
C ARG A 1018 31.64 -3.32 29.85
N LEU A 1019 30.62 -3.79 30.56
CA LEU A 1019 29.41 -4.34 29.98
C LEU A 1019 28.18 -3.61 30.48
N ALA A 1020 27.17 -3.58 29.63
CA ALA A 1020 25.82 -3.20 30.02
C ALA A 1020 25.03 -4.40 30.52
N GLN A 1021 25.19 -5.58 29.92
CA GLN A 1021 24.32 -6.72 30.20
C GLN A 1021 25.01 -8.06 29.85
N VAL A 1022 24.65 -9.14 30.56
CA VAL A 1022 24.95 -10.55 30.22
C VAL A 1022 23.69 -11.41 30.33
N GLN A 1023 23.36 -12.23 29.31
CA GLN A 1023 22.34 -13.30 29.42
C GLN A 1023 22.94 -14.69 29.27
N LEU A 1024 22.38 -15.66 30.00
CA LEU A 1024 22.64 -17.08 29.81
C LEU A 1024 21.35 -17.76 29.35
N LEU A 1025 21.29 -18.10 28.06
CA LEU A 1025 20.10 -18.66 27.42
C LEU A 1025 20.17 -20.19 27.41
N ALA A 1026 19.12 -20.82 27.90
CA ALA A 1026 19.06 -22.26 28.10
C ALA A 1026 17.78 -22.87 27.52
N ASP A 1027 17.87 -24.17 27.23
CA ASP A 1027 16.69 -24.96 26.89
C ASP A 1027 15.71 -25.01 28.08
N HIS A 1028 14.45 -25.27 27.77
CA HIS A 1028 13.48 -25.69 28.77
C HIS A 1028 13.79 -27.14 29.19
N GLU A 1029 13.79 -27.40 30.51
CA GLU A 1029 13.98 -28.76 31.02
C GLU A 1029 12.76 -29.62 30.69
N ASP A 1030 13.00 -30.83 30.19
CA ASP A 1030 11.96 -31.79 29.85
C ASP A 1030 11.26 -32.23 31.16
N PRO A 1031 9.92 -32.04 31.32
CA PRO A 1031 9.22 -32.34 32.56
C PRO A 1031 9.25 -33.84 32.96
N GLY A 1032 9.84 -34.71 32.13
CA GLY A 1032 10.00 -36.15 32.38
C GLY A 1032 11.32 -36.60 33.01
N THR A 1033 12.25 -35.69 33.32
CA THR A 1033 13.57 -36.04 33.87
C THR A 1033 13.89 -35.48 35.27
N SER A 1034 12.87 -35.12 36.06
CA SER A 1034 13.05 -34.78 37.48
C SER A 1034 12.91 -35.99 38.40
#